data_AF-A0A3R7NBC7-F1
#
_entry.id   AF-A0A3R7NBC7-F1
#
_cell.length_a   1.000
_cell.length_b   1.000
_cell.length_c   1.000
_cell.angle_alpha   90.00
_cell.angle_beta   90.00
_cell.angle_gamma   90.00
#
_symmetry.space_group_name_H-M   'P 1'
#
loop_
_entity.id
_entity.type
_entity.pdbx_description
1 polymer ?
#
loop_
_entity_poly.entity_id
_entity_poly.type
_entity_poly.pdbx_seq_one_letter_code
_entity_poly.pdbx_strand_id
1 'polypeptide(L)'
;MAKGKKKGPVDVFATVSPSTSVRGAAAAIEPAEVTSAELLDTTLVITPAIPRVEVSLNIQFRCSVPLVEGDTLQLQLPGFRGKASLFTTESSLMQTMVASPRHFRAYWTGEGEKKGKGHGKQQLLLRCVRRVETQQLVLIVIPRSLGLISPDKLAQNSSKIKISGQVKHADGGKILKQVFASTTEVKKRPVAEEIKEYKTLMAGLDQAGGLEEADAHVAEELSLEEVDNIWESAHDRCPYPIALQWHIAVSVFREYEDFGSLLKTIVEGAIASVKRRQQPLALYREIAKNLGVKVGAVILFQDVVSMLYASLYPALPGTVLLALRLFTMEPIDVARTFLTSEPPALSLAHEIYSSFRTGDTEGLKKWSNTLATLLLIVGTHAASQEQHADAPPLPVLYYGIKEVPQDELRYLREMPENEWYMFPFLALARPDVDWTDEEAFPVPDNAVLFEIHHAVDGLDVSDLSMYPYDREWLLPLFSSFRVTEVKVYEDRNGLTHVVLDMQGCLHGSVKDPLIPEEDRAVAAMMVKKLRSEAEKLTYRARFIAEHAYLHVSLNQRLRLQPQTLLQAQYVDHYFEVKRFSEAKLAVEEGIVNWQVCTSPAQLMDPVEGVIKHAVWESMPRKFALLAEQYFLSRTRFKKVFEVHGIFLDFAGYVCDYAGKGPRPMRRLLRKRVTHEAPLPVFEELQK
;
A
#
# COMPACT_ATOMS: atom_id res chain seq x y z
N MET A 1 24.64 -36.21 -9.19
CA MET A 1 24.19 -35.29 -8.11
C MET A 1 25.02 -34.02 -8.14
N ALA A 2 24.51 -32.95 -8.73
CA ALA A 2 25.23 -31.67 -8.81
C ALA A 2 25.19 -30.96 -7.45
N LYS A 3 26.37 -30.59 -6.93
CA LYS A 3 26.50 -29.77 -5.73
C LYS A 3 25.72 -28.47 -5.94
N GLY A 4 24.77 -28.20 -5.04
CA GLY A 4 23.89 -27.03 -5.11
C GLY A 4 24.68 -25.74 -5.31
N LYS A 5 24.36 -25.01 -6.38
CA LYS A 5 24.76 -23.61 -6.54
C LYS A 5 24.36 -22.89 -5.25
N LYS A 6 25.33 -22.28 -4.55
CA LYS A 6 25.02 -21.34 -3.46
C LYS A 6 24.06 -20.31 -4.06
N LYS A 7 22.80 -20.29 -3.61
CA LYS A 7 21.86 -19.23 -3.96
C LYS A 7 22.59 -17.91 -3.69
N GLY A 8 22.65 -17.03 -4.70
CA GLY A 8 23.27 -15.71 -4.55
C GLY A 8 22.62 -14.92 -3.41
N PRO A 9 23.25 -13.83 -2.95
CA PRO A 9 22.63 -12.96 -1.96
C PRO A 9 21.26 -12.49 -2.48
N VAL A 10 20.21 -12.67 -1.68
CA VAL A 10 18.86 -12.18 -1.99
C VAL A 10 18.88 -10.66 -1.87
N ASP A 11 18.58 -9.94 -2.96
CA ASP A 11 18.37 -8.49 -2.88
C ASP A 11 17.01 -8.22 -2.25
N VAL A 12 17.01 -7.84 -0.99
CA VAL A 12 15.81 -7.51 -0.22
C VAL A 12 15.16 -6.18 -0.65
N PHE A 13 15.82 -5.41 -1.53
CA PHE A 13 15.32 -4.16 -2.09
C PHE A 13 14.78 -4.31 -3.52
N ALA A 14 14.74 -5.54 -4.06
CA ALA A 14 14.15 -5.81 -5.36
C ALA A 14 12.68 -5.32 -5.39
N THR A 15 12.29 -4.70 -6.49
CA THR A 15 10.92 -4.24 -6.79
C THR A 15 10.25 -5.23 -7.74
N VAL A 16 8.91 -5.27 -7.73
CA VAL A 16 8.18 -6.09 -8.71
C VAL A 16 8.36 -5.52 -10.11
N SER A 17 8.38 -4.18 -10.20
CA SER A 17 8.66 -3.49 -11.44
C SER A 17 10.16 -3.17 -11.61
N PRO A 18 10.78 -3.47 -12.76
CA PRO A 18 12.10 -2.99 -13.09
C PRO A 18 12.13 -1.49 -13.48
N SER A 19 10.97 -0.89 -13.79
CA SER A 19 10.86 0.49 -14.31
C SER A 19 11.05 1.57 -13.22
N THR A 20 10.71 1.24 -11.97
CA THR A 20 10.81 2.12 -10.80
C THR A 20 12.17 2.05 -10.09
N SER A 21 13.16 1.38 -10.70
CA SER A 21 14.55 1.58 -10.28
C SER A 21 14.89 3.05 -10.51
N VAL A 22 14.80 3.85 -9.45
CA VAL A 22 15.35 5.20 -9.40
C VAL A 22 16.85 5.04 -9.53
N ARG A 23 17.34 4.82 -10.75
CA ARG A 23 18.69 5.18 -11.14
C ARG A 23 18.63 6.69 -11.25
N GLY A 24 18.81 7.37 -10.11
CA GLY A 24 19.21 8.76 -10.16
C GLY A 24 20.49 8.81 -10.97
N ALA A 25 20.67 9.88 -11.75
CA ALA A 25 21.77 10.03 -12.66
C ALA A 25 23.05 9.36 -12.13
N ALA A 26 23.62 8.48 -12.96
CA ALA A 26 25.06 8.36 -12.98
C ALA A 26 25.58 9.75 -13.37
N ALA A 27 25.53 10.70 -12.43
CA ALA A 27 26.42 11.83 -12.41
C ALA A 27 27.77 11.19 -12.67
N ALA A 28 28.39 11.59 -13.79
CA ALA A 28 29.69 11.12 -14.21
C ALA A 28 30.50 10.88 -12.95
N ILE A 29 30.92 9.63 -12.73
CA ILE A 29 31.65 9.21 -11.54
C ILE A 29 32.85 10.14 -11.48
N GLU A 30 32.75 11.23 -10.72
CA GLU A 30 33.92 12.03 -10.44
C GLU A 30 34.83 11.05 -9.69
N PRO A 31 36.08 10.88 -10.15
CA PRO A 31 37.04 10.03 -9.45
C PRO A 31 37.34 10.71 -8.11
N ALA A 32 36.50 10.46 -7.12
CA ALA A 32 36.66 10.98 -5.78
C ALA A 32 37.67 10.11 -5.04
N GLU A 33 38.64 10.75 -4.41
CA GLU A 33 39.68 10.12 -3.61
C GLU A 33 39.08 9.15 -2.59
N VAL A 34 39.48 7.88 -2.71
CA VAL A 34 39.11 6.84 -1.74
C VAL A 34 39.84 7.16 -0.44
N THR A 35 39.08 7.36 0.64
CA THR A 35 39.61 7.75 1.95
C THR A 35 39.05 6.88 3.06
N SER A 36 39.67 6.95 4.25
CA SER A 36 39.15 6.27 5.43
C SER A 36 37.77 6.83 5.79
N ALA A 37 36.75 5.96 5.75
CA ALA A 37 35.37 6.35 5.99
C ALA A 37 34.95 6.07 7.44
N GLU A 38 34.44 7.10 8.11
CA GLU A 38 33.97 7.05 9.49
C GLU A 38 32.57 7.67 9.60
N LEU A 39 31.79 7.20 10.58
CA LEU A 39 30.53 7.82 10.96
C LEU A 39 30.76 8.69 12.20
N LEU A 40 30.39 9.96 12.09
CA LEU A 40 30.53 10.97 13.13
C LEU A 40 29.15 11.31 13.71
N ASP A 41 29.11 11.91 14.90
CA ASP A 41 27.90 12.40 15.56
C ASP A 41 26.76 11.36 15.67
N THR A 42 27.11 10.07 15.77
CA THR A 42 26.13 8.98 15.74
C THR A 42 25.24 8.99 16.98
N THR A 43 23.93 9.17 16.80
CA THR A 43 22.93 9.13 17.88
C THR A 43 21.77 8.21 17.52
N LEU A 44 21.31 7.40 18.47
CA LEU A 44 20.10 6.59 18.36
C LEU A 44 19.15 6.92 19.52
N VAL A 45 18.00 7.52 19.20
CA VAL A 45 16.93 7.78 20.16
C VAL A 45 15.80 6.77 19.98
N ILE A 46 15.34 6.19 21.08
CA ILE A 46 14.26 5.20 21.12
C ILE A 46 13.05 5.81 21.83
N THR A 47 11.89 5.85 21.15
CA THR A 47 10.69 6.52 21.69
C THR A 47 9.45 5.63 21.55
N PRO A 48 8.72 5.31 22.65
CA PRO A 48 9.08 5.55 24.05
C PRO A 48 10.26 4.67 24.50
N ALA A 49 10.92 5.07 25.58
CA ALA A 49 12.07 4.36 26.13
C ALA A 49 11.64 3.23 27.10
N ILE A 50 10.58 2.51 26.73
CA ILE A 50 9.90 1.48 27.54
C ILE A 50 10.23 0.09 26.95
N PRO A 51 10.45 -0.96 27.75
CA PRO A 51 10.69 -2.32 27.25
C PRO A 51 9.44 -2.97 26.64
N ARG A 52 9.64 -3.82 25.62
CA ARG A 52 8.61 -4.68 25.02
C ARG A 52 7.36 -3.94 24.52
N VAL A 53 7.55 -2.72 24.01
CA VAL A 53 6.49 -1.95 23.35
C VAL A 53 6.95 -1.55 21.97
N GLU A 54 5.99 -1.19 21.12
CA GLU A 54 6.29 -0.60 19.82
C GLU A 54 7.00 0.73 20.00
N VAL A 55 8.01 0.99 19.17
CA VAL A 55 8.84 2.19 19.24
C VAL A 55 9.10 2.77 17.85
N SER A 56 9.27 4.09 17.82
CA SER A 56 9.96 4.76 16.73
C SER A 56 11.44 4.91 17.09
N LEU A 57 12.30 4.91 16.06
CA LEU A 57 13.74 5.11 16.22
C LEU A 57 14.17 6.35 15.45
N ASN A 58 14.90 7.25 16.11
CA ASN A 58 15.55 8.38 15.42
C ASN A 58 17.05 8.11 15.36
N ILE A 59 17.58 8.00 14.15
CA ILE A 59 18.99 7.76 13.86
C ILE A 59 19.56 9.06 13.29
N GLN A 60 20.66 9.52 13.90
CA GLN A 60 21.41 10.68 13.45
C GLN A 60 22.86 10.28 13.21
N PHE A 61 23.47 10.77 12.14
CA PHE A 61 24.91 10.65 11.89
C PHE A 61 25.40 11.65 10.83
N ARG A 62 26.72 11.82 10.73
CA ARG A 62 27.43 12.37 9.58
C ARG A 62 28.39 11.31 9.05
N CYS A 63 28.73 11.34 7.76
CA CYS A 63 29.73 10.44 7.18
C CYS A 63 30.94 11.26 6.69
N SER A 64 32.16 10.79 6.92
CA SER A 64 33.38 11.48 6.47
C SER A 64 33.59 11.42 4.95
N VAL A 65 32.83 10.58 4.25
CA VAL A 65 32.83 10.41 2.80
C VAL A 65 31.40 10.59 2.27
N PRO A 66 31.22 10.91 0.98
CA PRO A 66 29.88 10.97 0.40
C PRO A 66 29.28 9.57 0.31
N LEU A 67 27.97 9.46 0.56
CA LEU A 67 27.21 8.25 0.30
C LEU A 67 26.50 8.41 -1.04
N VAL A 68 26.67 7.44 -1.93
CA VAL A 68 26.09 7.47 -3.27
C VAL A 68 25.08 6.34 -3.45
N GLU A 69 24.31 6.42 -4.53
CA GLU A 69 23.27 5.45 -4.81
C GLU A 69 23.81 4.01 -4.83
N GLY A 70 23.10 3.13 -4.12
CA GLY A 70 23.45 1.72 -3.94
C GLY A 70 24.36 1.44 -2.75
N ASP A 71 24.96 2.46 -2.12
CA ASP A 71 25.67 2.27 -0.84
C ASP A 71 24.71 1.77 0.24
N THR A 72 25.21 0.94 1.14
CA THR A 72 24.37 0.32 2.19
C THR A 72 24.96 0.52 3.57
N LEU A 73 24.16 1.02 4.50
CA LEU A 73 24.47 1.02 5.92
C LEU A 73 23.71 -0.10 6.62
N GLN A 74 24.35 -0.71 7.60
CA GLN A 74 23.83 -1.81 8.39
C GLN A 74 23.92 -1.47 9.86
N LEU A 75 22.77 -1.43 10.52
CA LEU A 75 22.64 -1.23 11.96
C LEU A 75 22.27 -2.55 12.63
N GLN A 76 22.99 -2.88 13.69
CA GLN A 76 22.74 -4.06 14.52
C GLN A 76 21.90 -3.65 15.73
N LEU A 77 20.70 -4.18 15.80
CA LEU A 77 19.69 -3.86 16.83
C LEU A 77 19.30 -5.13 17.61
N PRO A 78 20.23 -5.73 18.38
CA PRO A 78 19.94 -6.94 19.14
C PRO A 78 18.86 -6.70 20.22
N GLY A 79 17.94 -7.65 20.32
CA GLY A 79 16.79 -7.65 21.23
C GLY A 79 15.53 -6.97 20.68
N PHE A 80 15.62 -6.26 19.54
CA PHE A 80 14.45 -5.68 18.89
C PHE A 80 13.68 -6.73 18.10
N ARG A 81 12.34 -6.64 18.13
CA ARG A 81 11.44 -7.62 17.51
C ARG A 81 10.53 -6.97 16.48
N GLY A 82 9.96 -7.75 15.57
CA GLY A 82 9.02 -7.28 14.56
C GLY A 82 9.02 -8.16 13.31
N LYS A 83 7.99 -8.03 12.48
CA LYS A 83 7.90 -8.73 11.19
C LYS A 83 8.96 -8.18 10.22
N ALA A 84 9.58 -9.05 9.44
CA ALA A 84 10.51 -8.60 8.41
C ALA A 84 9.75 -7.78 7.36
N SER A 85 10.17 -6.54 7.14
CA SER A 85 9.47 -5.61 6.26
C SER A 85 10.46 -4.64 5.60
N LEU A 86 10.24 -4.42 4.32
CA LEU A 86 10.77 -3.25 3.62
C LEU A 86 9.91 -2.04 3.99
N PHE A 87 10.55 -0.89 4.22
CA PHE A 87 9.84 0.33 4.56
C PHE A 87 10.56 1.61 4.11
N THR A 88 9.81 2.68 4.14
CA THR A 88 10.20 4.03 3.80
C THR A 88 10.59 4.76 5.07
N THR A 89 11.81 5.26 5.11
CA THR A 89 12.25 6.10 6.23
C THR A 89 11.65 7.48 6.14
N GLU A 90 11.51 8.12 7.27
CA GLU A 90 10.99 9.46 7.40
C GLU A 90 12.15 10.44 7.64
N SER A 91 12.09 11.64 7.05
CA SER A 91 13.00 12.72 7.42
C SER A 91 12.50 13.40 8.70
N SER A 92 13.41 13.75 9.60
CA SER A 92 13.07 14.49 10.82
C SER A 92 12.46 15.86 10.49
N LEU A 93 11.44 16.22 11.27
CA LEU A 93 10.50 17.32 11.06
C LEU A 93 11.07 18.72 11.38
N MET A 94 12.34 18.80 11.80
CA MET A 94 12.98 20.06 12.21
C MET A 94 13.60 20.86 11.05
N GLN A 95 13.57 20.37 9.81
CA GLN A 95 14.16 21.07 8.66
C GLN A 95 13.09 21.47 7.64
N THR A 96 12.58 22.70 7.80
CA THR A 96 11.85 23.50 6.80
C THR A 96 10.57 22.89 6.21
N MET A 97 9.60 23.72 5.83
CA MET A 97 8.37 23.28 5.11
C MET A 97 8.61 22.72 3.70
N VAL A 98 9.85 22.39 3.37
CA VAL A 98 10.26 21.72 2.14
C VAL A 98 10.61 20.30 2.53
N ALA A 99 9.90 19.32 1.98
CA ALA A 99 10.17 17.91 2.21
C ALA A 99 11.66 17.63 1.96
N SER A 100 12.42 17.39 3.03
CA SER A 100 13.81 16.94 2.91
C SER A 100 13.80 15.65 2.09
N PRO A 101 14.64 15.56 1.05
CA PRO A 101 14.57 14.44 0.14
C PRO A 101 14.91 13.14 0.87
N ARG A 102 14.17 12.08 0.57
CA ARG A 102 14.42 10.76 1.16
C ARG A 102 15.73 10.22 0.64
N HIS A 103 16.74 10.15 1.51
CA HIS A 103 18.08 9.69 1.15
C HIS A 103 18.22 8.17 1.20
N PHE A 104 17.35 7.47 1.94
CA PHE A 104 17.46 6.03 2.19
C PHE A 104 16.14 5.28 1.98
N ARG A 105 16.26 4.03 1.53
CA ARG A 105 15.25 2.99 1.61
C ARG A 105 15.68 1.98 2.67
N ALA A 106 14.75 1.51 3.49
CA ALA A 106 15.10 0.69 4.64
C ALA A 106 14.48 -0.70 4.59
N TYR A 107 15.16 -1.66 5.22
CA TYR A 107 14.67 -3.01 5.40
C TYR A 107 15.00 -3.50 6.80
N TRP A 108 13.99 -4.02 7.48
CA TRP A 108 14.13 -4.72 8.75
C TRP A 108 14.11 -6.22 8.52
N THR A 109 15.13 -6.93 9.00
CA THR A 109 15.27 -8.39 8.79
C THR A 109 14.25 -9.24 9.54
N GLY A 110 13.54 -8.65 10.50
CA GLY A 110 12.58 -9.37 11.35
C GLY A 110 13.21 -10.38 12.31
N GLU A 111 12.34 -10.99 13.11
CA GLU A 111 12.64 -12.20 13.87
C GLU A 111 12.55 -13.43 12.96
N GLY A 112 13.50 -13.62 12.04
CA GLY A 112 13.47 -14.82 11.19
C GLY A 112 13.50 -16.10 12.03
N GLU A 113 12.54 -17.01 11.80
CA GLU A 113 12.58 -18.39 12.29
C GLU A 113 13.72 -19.14 11.59
N LYS A 114 14.91 -19.12 12.19
CA LYS A 114 15.94 -20.09 11.79
C LYS A 114 15.57 -21.43 12.42
N LYS A 115 15.08 -22.37 11.60
CA LYS A 115 14.93 -23.79 11.98
C LYS A 115 16.16 -24.23 12.79
N GLY A 116 16.00 -24.38 14.10
CA GLY A 116 16.99 -24.94 15.03
C GLY A 116 18.14 -24.05 15.54
N LYS A 117 18.26 -22.76 15.19
CA LYS A 117 19.35 -21.89 15.71
C LYS A 117 18.91 -20.45 16.01
N GLY A 118 18.17 -20.28 17.10
CA GLY A 118 17.89 -18.99 17.75
C GLY A 118 17.24 -17.92 16.87
N HIS A 119 17.07 -16.72 17.41
CA HIS A 119 16.61 -15.57 16.64
C HIS A 119 17.62 -15.23 15.54
N GLY A 120 17.13 -14.93 14.33
CA GLY A 120 17.95 -14.43 13.22
C GLY A 120 18.76 -13.18 13.58
N LYS A 121 19.71 -12.78 12.72
CA LYS A 121 20.46 -11.52 12.92
C LYS A 121 19.47 -10.35 12.80
N GLN A 122 19.12 -9.73 13.92
CA GLN A 122 18.27 -8.55 14.01
C GLN A 122 19.02 -7.31 13.50
N GLN A 123 18.76 -6.95 12.24
CA GLN A 123 19.50 -5.92 11.55
C GLN A 123 18.54 -5.01 10.77
N LEU A 124 18.89 -3.74 10.77
CA LEU A 124 18.31 -2.74 9.90
C LEU A 124 19.30 -2.44 8.78
N LEU A 125 18.84 -2.52 7.54
CA LEU A 125 19.58 -2.16 6.35
C LEU A 125 19.04 -0.83 5.82
N LEU A 126 19.93 0.10 5.49
CA LEU A 126 19.62 1.39 4.89
C LEU A 126 20.36 1.46 3.55
N ARG A 127 19.64 1.41 2.44
CA ARG A 127 20.20 1.58 1.09
C ARG A 127 20.06 3.03 0.68
N CYS A 128 21.18 3.67 0.34
CA CYS A 128 21.21 5.02 -0.18
C CYS A 128 20.55 5.04 -1.57
N VAL A 129 19.51 5.86 -1.71
CA VAL A 129 18.76 6.08 -2.97
C VAL A 129 18.99 7.48 -3.54
N ARG A 130 19.59 8.38 -2.75
CA ARG A 130 19.98 9.71 -3.18
C ARG A 130 21.27 10.11 -2.49
N ARG A 131 22.17 10.72 -3.25
CA ARG A 131 23.48 11.16 -2.78
C ARG A 131 23.38 12.00 -1.51
N VAL A 132 24.24 11.69 -0.54
CA VAL A 132 24.47 12.44 0.70
C VAL A 132 25.89 12.97 0.62
N GLU A 133 26.06 14.28 0.77
CA GLU A 133 27.39 14.88 0.71
C GLU A 133 28.21 14.62 1.97
N THR A 134 29.53 14.75 1.82
CA THR A 134 30.49 14.61 2.92
C THR A 134 30.10 15.49 4.11
N GLN A 135 30.13 14.89 5.30
CA GLN A 135 29.75 15.50 6.57
C GLN A 135 28.33 16.09 6.62
N GLN A 136 27.45 15.82 5.65
CA GLN A 136 26.05 16.23 5.73
C GLN A 136 25.38 15.52 6.93
N LEU A 137 24.62 16.28 7.74
CA LEU A 137 23.85 15.71 8.84
C LEU A 137 22.67 14.92 8.27
N VAL A 138 22.64 13.62 8.57
CA VAL A 138 21.57 12.72 8.20
C VAL A 138 20.69 12.46 9.42
N LEU A 139 19.38 12.65 9.26
CA LEU A 139 18.36 12.35 10.26
C LEU A 139 17.34 11.39 9.65
N ILE A 140 17.29 10.17 10.18
CA ILE A 140 16.42 9.10 9.71
C ILE A 140 15.48 8.73 10.86
N VAL A 141 14.19 8.80 10.60
CA VAL A 141 13.16 8.33 11.52
C VAL A 141 12.59 7.03 10.99
N ILE A 142 12.57 6.02 11.87
CA ILE A 142 11.89 4.75 11.66
C ILE A 142 10.51 4.88 12.30
N PRO A 143 9.44 4.82 11.50
CA PRO A 143 8.09 5.07 11.99
C PRO A 143 7.64 3.98 12.97
N ARG A 144 6.73 4.36 13.88
CA ARG A 144 6.08 3.39 14.77
C ARG A 144 5.21 2.40 13.99
N SER A 145 4.66 2.82 12.86
CA SER A 145 3.90 1.96 11.94
C SER A 145 4.73 0.82 11.36
N LEU A 146 6.06 0.76 11.53
CA LEU A 146 6.83 -0.45 11.23
C LEU A 146 6.48 -1.63 12.19
N GLY A 147 5.97 -1.34 13.39
CA GLY A 147 5.69 -2.35 14.41
C GLY A 147 6.96 -2.92 15.06
N LEU A 148 8.04 -2.11 15.12
CA LEU A 148 9.28 -2.52 15.77
C LEU A 148 9.12 -2.46 17.29
N ILE A 149 9.40 -3.56 17.98
CA ILE A 149 9.29 -3.70 19.43
C ILE A 149 10.66 -3.55 20.09
N SER A 150 10.73 -2.74 21.14
CA SER A 150 11.94 -2.51 21.93
C SER A 150 12.44 -3.74 22.71
N PRO A 151 13.75 -3.80 23.02
CA PRO A 151 14.32 -4.89 23.80
C PRO A 151 13.88 -4.86 25.26
N ASP A 152 14.12 -5.98 25.97
CA ASP A 152 13.83 -6.11 27.41
C ASP A 152 14.62 -5.13 28.28
N LYS A 153 15.86 -4.84 27.88
CA LYS A 153 16.74 -3.86 28.52
C LYS A 153 17.81 -3.38 27.54
N LEU A 154 18.09 -2.08 27.55
CA LEU A 154 19.21 -1.48 26.84
C LEU A 154 19.87 -0.45 27.75
N ALA A 155 21.17 -0.59 27.99
CA ALA A 155 21.92 0.42 28.73
C ALA A 155 22.08 1.69 27.89
N GLN A 156 22.18 2.85 28.54
CA GLN A 156 22.60 4.08 27.86
C GLN A 156 23.98 3.86 27.21
N ASN A 157 24.17 4.39 25.99
CA ASN A 157 25.39 4.25 25.18
C ASN A 157 25.84 2.78 25.03
N SER A 158 24.88 1.89 24.72
CA SER A 158 25.10 0.45 24.67
C SER A 158 26.10 0.06 23.58
N SER A 159 27.17 -0.63 23.97
CA SER A 159 28.17 -1.20 23.06
C SER A 159 27.63 -2.31 22.14
N LYS A 160 26.39 -2.77 22.37
CA LYS A 160 25.72 -3.79 21.55
C LYS A 160 25.15 -3.21 20.25
N ILE A 161 24.81 -1.92 20.25
CA ILE A 161 24.23 -1.25 19.09
C ILE A 161 25.36 -0.72 18.24
N LYS A 162 25.43 -1.19 16.99
CA LYS A 162 26.56 -0.94 16.12
C LYS A 162 26.10 -0.58 14.73
N ILE A 163 26.80 0.33 14.07
CA ILE A 163 26.59 0.74 12.69
C ILE A 163 27.84 0.44 11.87
N SER A 164 27.64 0.06 10.61
CA SER A 164 28.70 -0.24 9.62
C SER A 164 28.13 0.00 8.23
N GLY A 165 28.95 -0.05 7.18
CA GLY A 165 28.44 0.12 5.83
C GLY A 165 29.34 -0.45 4.75
N GLN A 166 28.75 -0.68 3.57
CA GLN A 166 29.44 -0.90 2.31
C GLN A 166 29.25 0.37 1.48
N VAL A 167 30.34 1.08 1.21
CA VAL A 167 30.34 2.43 0.66
C VAL A 167 31.41 2.51 -0.42
N LYS A 168 31.05 2.94 -1.62
CA LYS A 168 31.97 2.97 -2.78
C LYS A 168 33.20 3.85 -2.56
N HIS A 169 33.04 4.99 -1.88
CA HIS A 169 34.10 5.97 -1.64
C HIS A 169 34.96 5.69 -0.41
N ALA A 170 34.70 4.61 0.32
CA ALA A 170 35.48 4.21 1.49
C ALA A 170 36.67 3.32 1.08
N ASP A 171 37.80 3.45 1.78
CA ASP A 171 38.92 2.51 1.63
C ASP A 171 38.48 1.07 1.91
N GLY A 172 38.85 0.14 1.02
CA GLY A 172 38.36 -1.24 1.02
C GLY A 172 36.84 -1.40 0.80
N GLY A 173 36.14 -0.33 0.38
CA GLY A 173 34.71 -0.30 0.09
C GLY A 173 33.80 -0.42 1.32
N LYS A 174 34.31 -0.14 2.53
CA LYS A 174 33.58 -0.38 3.78
C LYS A 174 33.82 0.67 4.84
N ILE A 175 32.74 1.02 5.56
CA ILE A 175 32.81 1.72 6.85
C ILE A 175 32.95 0.66 7.93
N LEU A 176 34.00 0.80 8.75
CA LEU A 176 34.25 -0.12 9.87
C LEU A 176 33.11 -0.07 10.89
N LYS A 177 32.96 -1.18 11.61
CA LYS A 177 31.89 -1.33 12.60
C LYS A 177 32.13 -0.45 13.81
N GLN A 178 31.29 0.56 14.01
CA GLN A 178 31.37 1.54 15.09
C GLN A 178 30.19 1.40 16.06
N VAL A 179 30.41 1.77 17.32
CA VAL A 179 29.34 1.88 18.34
C VAL A 179 28.76 3.28 18.25
N PHE A 180 27.45 3.41 18.48
CA PHE A 180 26.83 4.73 18.56
C PHE A 180 27.39 5.54 19.73
N ALA A 181 27.75 6.80 19.47
CA ALA A 181 28.25 7.72 20.48
C ALA A 181 27.20 8.01 21.57
N SER A 182 25.92 8.08 21.18
CA SER A 182 24.79 8.26 22.10
C SER A 182 23.64 7.29 21.81
N THR A 183 23.17 6.57 22.83
CA THR A 183 21.94 5.75 22.73
C THR A 183 21.05 5.89 23.96
N THR A 184 19.74 5.98 23.76
CA THR A 184 18.75 6.02 24.85
C THR A 184 18.75 4.74 25.71
N GLU A 185 18.60 4.89 27.03
CA GLU A 185 18.40 3.77 27.95
C GLU A 185 16.96 3.22 27.85
N VAL A 186 16.81 1.91 27.67
CA VAL A 186 15.52 1.20 27.80
C VAL A 186 15.55 0.39 29.09
N LYS A 187 14.69 0.74 30.04
CA LYS A 187 14.59 0.04 31.34
C LYS A 187 13.15 -0.05 31.79
N LYS A 188 12.84 -1.10 32.55
CA LYS A 188 11.53 -1.27 33.20
C LYS A 188 11.32 -0.15 34.22
N ARG A 189 10.11 0.41 34.26
CA ARG A 189 9.69 1.45 35.19
C ARG A 189 8.32 1.10 35.79
N PRO A 190 7.88 1.79 36.86
CA PRO A 190 6.50 1.68 37.33
C PRO A 190 5.51 2.05 36.23
N VAL A 191 4.38 1.34 36.15
CA VAL A 191 3.32 1.58 35.14
C VAL A 191 2.84 3.03 35.14
N ALA A 192 2.77 3.69 36.31
CA ALA A 192 2.37 5.08 36.41
C ALA A 192 3.35 6.05 35.69
N GLU A 193 4.66 5.75 35.70
CA GLU A 193 5.66 6.52 34.95
C GLU A 193 5.54 6.27 33.45
N GLU A 194 5.29 5.03 33.04
CA GLU A 194 5.04 4.68 31.63
C GLU A 194 3.81 5.43 31.09
N ILE A 195 2.71 5.46 31.85
CA ILE A 195 1.49 6.21 31.51
C ILE A 195 1.79 7.70 31.38
N LYS A 196 2.59 8.27 32.29
CA LYS A 196 3.00 9.67 32.21
C LYS A 196 3.83 9.93 30.95
N GLU A 197 4.77 9.04 30.61
CA GLU A 197 5.59 9.14 29.39
C GLU A 197 4.72 9.17 28.13
N TYR A 198 3.76 8.24 28.00
CA TYR A 198 2.82 8.25 26.87
C TYR A 198 2.01 9.54 26.79
N LYS A 199 1.45 10.03 27.91
CA LYS A 199 0.70 11.29 27.93
C LYS A 199 1.57 12.49 27.54
N THR A 200 2.82 12.54 27.99
CA THR A 200 3.77 13.60 27.58
C THR A 200 4.12 13.52 26.10
N LEU A 201 4.32 12.30 25.58
CA LEU A 201 4.59 12.10 24.15
C LEU A 201 3.40 12.52 23.28
N MET A 202 2.18 12.15 23.67
CA MET A 202 0.96 12.57 22.97
C MET A 202 0.79 14.09 23.00
N ALA A 203 0.92 14.72 24.17
CA ALA A 203 0.83 16.18 24.27
C ALA A 203 1.90 16.92 23.43
N GLY A 204 3.13 16.38 23.38
CA GLY A 204 4.19 16.92 22.53
C GLY A 204 3.92 16.71 21.04
N LEU A 205 3.31 15.58 20.67
CA LEU A 205 2.87 15.25 19.32
C LEU A 205 1.75 16.21 18.87
N ASP A 206 0.74 16.43 19.70
CA ASP A 206 -0.39 17.33 19.43
C ASP A 206 0.11 18.76 19.19
N GLN A 207 1.04 19.23 20.04
CA GLN A 207 1.65 20.54 19.90
C GLN A 207 2.49 20.66 18.62
N ALA A 208 3.30 19.65 18.30
CA ALA A 208 4.16 19.66 17.10
C ALA A 208 3.35 19.51 15.80
N GLY A 209 2.24 18.77 15.83
CA GLY A 209 1.33 18.56 14.71
C GLY A 209 0.29 19.66 14.53
N GLY A 210 0.11 20.52 15.54
CA GLY A 210 -1.00 21.49 15.58
C GLY A 210 -2.36 20.78 15.53
N LEU A 211 -2.48 19.68 16.27
CA LEU A 211 -3.71 18.88 16.34
C LEU A 211 -4.74 19.58 17.23
N GLU A 212 -5.97 19.63 16.74
CA GLU A 212 -7.11 20.12 17.50
C GLU A 212 -7.82 18.96 18.19
N GLU A 213 -8.70 19.28 19.15
CA GLU A 213 -9.47 18.26 19.89
C GLU A 213 -10.24 17.32 18.94
N ALA A 214 -10.79 17.86 17.84
CA ALA A 214 -11.47 17.07 16.83
C ALA A 214 -10.56 16.06 16.11
N ASP A 215 -9.26 16.36 15.94
CA ASP A 215 -8.30 15.42 15.37
C ASP A 215 -7.92 14.33 16.38
N ALA A 216 -7.76 14.70 17.66
CA ALA A 216 -7.52 13.75 18.73
C ALA A 216 -8.68 12.75 18.85
N HIS A 217 -9.93 13.21 18.79
CA HIS A 217 -11.11 12.32 18.78
C HIS A 217 -11.09 11.32 17.61
N VAL A 218 -10.65 11.76 16.43
CA VAL A 218 -10.47 10.89 15.25
C VAL A 218 -9.35 9.86 15.47
N ALA A 219 -8.30 10.19 16.21
CA ALA A 219 -7.26 9.22 16.57
C ALA A 219 -7.70 8.23 17.66
N GLU A 220 -8.56 8.68 18.57
CA GLU A 220 -8.96 7.93 19.77
C GLU A 220 -10.15 6.98 19.55
N GLU A 221 -10.87 7.10 18.44
CA GLU A 221 -12.03 6.26 18.11
C GLU A 221 -11.70 4.79 17.74
N LEU A 222 -10.42 4.47 17.54
CA LEU A 222 -9.96 3.17 17.07
C LEU A 222 -9.59 2.23 18.22
N SER A 223 -10.03 0.98 18.14
CA SER A 223 -9.59 -0.09 19.04
C SER A 223 -8.24 -0.68 18.62
N LEU A 224 -7.59 -1.40 19.53
CA LEU A 224 -6.36 -2.14 19.24
C LEU A 224 -6.53 -3.13 18.08
N GLU A 225 -7.65 -3.85 18.07
CA GLU A 225 -7.97 -4.85 17.06
C GLU A 225 -8.16 -4.20 15.68
N GLU A 226 -8.78 -3.02 15.61
CA GLU A 226 -8.92 -2.25 14.37
C GLU A 226 -7.56 -1.77 13.85
N VAL A 227 -6.74 -1.17 14.72
CA VAL A 227 -5.38 -0.71 14.35
C VAL A 227 -4.53 -1.86 13.82
N ASP A 228 -4.55 -2.99 14.53
CA ASP A 228 -3.79 -4.17 14.15
C ASP A 228 -4.31 -4.80 12.84
N ASN A 229 -5.63 -4.87 12.62
CA ASN A 229 -6.20 -5.39 11.38
C ASN A 229 -5.85 -4.51 10.17
N ILE A 230 -5.94 -3.19 10.30
CA ILE A 230 -5.58 -2.24 9.23
C ILE A 230 -4.10 -2.40 8.87
N TRP A 231 -3.23 -2.52 9.88
CA TRP A 231 -1.81 -2.75 9.68
C TRP A 231 -1.54 -4.05 8.89
N GLU A 232 -2.20 -5.14 9.27
CA GLU A 232 -2.04 -6.43 8.59
C GLU A 232 -2.58 -6.39 7.16
N SER A 233 -3.77 -5.84 6.98
CA SER A 233 -4.44 -5.75 5.67
C SER A 233 -3.67 -4.87 4.68
N ALA A 234 -2.94 -3.86 5.15
CA ALA A 234 -2.07 -3.05 4.30
C ALA A 234 -0.85 -3.82 3.75
N HIS A 235 -0.40 -4.87 4.45
CA HIS A 235 0.66 -5.78 3.98
C HIS A 235 0.11 -6.87 3.04
N ASP A 236 -1.17 -7.19 3.16
CA ASP A 236 -1.81 -8.20 2.36
C ASP A 236 -1.96 -7.73 0.91
N ARG A 237 -1.69 -8.63 -0.03
CA ARG A 237 -1.88 -8.45 -1.47
C ARG A 237 -2.47 -9.72 -2.04
N CYS A 238 -3.22 -9.62 -3.12
CA CYS A 238 -3.71 -10.79 -3.82
C CYS A 238 -2.51 -11.58 -4.37
N PRO A 239 -2.34 -12.86 -3.98
CA PRO A 239 -1.20 -13.65 -4.44
C PRO A 239 -1.41 -14.19 -5.85
N TYR A 240 -2.59 -14.01 -6.44
CA TYR A 240 -2.96 -14.52 -7.75
C TYR A 240 -3.20 -13.37 -8.73
N PRO A 241 -2.76 -13.52 -10.00
CA PRO A 241 -3.17 -12.61 -11.06
C PRO A 241 -4.67 -12.81 -11.36
N ILE A 242 -5.37 -11.73 -11.71
CA ILE A 242 -6.76 -11.84 -12.21
C ILE A 242 -6.78 -12.10 -13.73
N ALA A 243 -5.66 -11.85 -14.42
CA ALA A 243 -5.59 -11.73 -15.90
C ALA A 243 -6.41 -10.53 -16.42
N LEU A 244 -6.22 -10.14 -17.70
CA LEU A 244 -6.80 -8.91 -18.26
C LEU A 244 -8.30 -8.81 -17.96
N GLN A 245 -8.69 -7.70 -17.35
CA GLN A 245 -10.10 -7.42 -17.09
C GLN A 245 -10.77 -6.84 -18.33
N TRP A 246 -11.93 -7.38 -18.68
CA TRP A 246 -12.76 -6.87 -19.75
C TRP A 246 -13.82 -5.91 -19.21
N HIS A 247 -13.69 -4.63 -19.55
CA HIS A 247 -14.59 -3.58 -19.08
C HIS A 247 -15.84 -3.45 -19.96
N ILE A 248 -16.86 -2.76 -19.45
CA ILE A 248 -18.10 -2.46 -20.19
C ILE A 248 -18.07 -1.00 -20.60
N ALA A 249 -18.26 -0.71 -21.89
CA ALA A 249 -18.32 0.67 -22.39
C ALA A 249 -19.63 0.91 -23.15
N VAL A 250 -20.32 2.00 -22.81
CA VAL A 250 -21.65 2.30 -23.40
C VAL A 250 -21.52 3.29 -24.56
N SER A 251 -20.34 3.87 -24.76
CA SER A 251 -20.01 4.73 -25.89
C SER A 251 -18.51 4.68 -26.16
N VAL A 252 -18.14 4.96 -27.41
CA VAL A 252 -16.75 5.24 -27.78
C VAL A 252 -16.45 6.70 -27.45
N PHE A 253 -15.21 6.96 -27.06
CA PHE A 253 -14.76 8.28 -26.66
C PHE A 253 -14.23 9.03 -27.88
N ARG A 254 -15.05 9.93 -28.41
CA ARG A 254 -14.80 10.59 -29.71
C ARG A 254 -14.31 12.03 -29.55
N GLU A 255 -15.12 12.88 -28.94
CA GLU A 255 -14.85 14.32 -28.87
C GLU A 255 -14.56 14.76 -27.43
N TYR A 256 -13.53 15.60 -27.27
CA TYR A 256 -13.20 16.18 -25.97
C TYR A 256 -14.34 17.03 -25.41
N GLU A 257 -15.06 17.74 -26.28
CA GLU A 257 -16.14 18.66 -25.92
C GLU A 257 -17.31 17.97 -25.21
N ASP A 258 -17.61 16.71 -25.57
CA ASP A 258 -18.66 15.90 -24.95
C ASP A 258 -18.45 15.71 -23.43
N PHE A 259 -17.20 15.77 -22.99
CA PHE A 259 -16.81 15.55 -21.60
C PHE A 259 -16.59 16.85 -20.83
N GLY A 260 -16.83 18.02 -21.44
CA GLY A 260 -16.60 19.32 -20.82
C GLY A 260 -17.34 19.52 -19.48
N SER A 261 -18.55 18.97 -19.35
CA SER A 261 -19.32 19.03 -18.09
C SER A 261 -18.68 18.21 -16.95
N LEU A 262 -18.11 17.05 -17.27
CA LEU A 262 -17.39 16.21 -16.31
C LEU A 262 -16.08 16.84 -15.91
N LEU A 263 -15.31 17.33 -16.89
CA LEU A 263 -14.05 18.04 -16.61
C LEU A 263 -14.29 19.26 -15.72
N LYS A 264 -15.30 20.07 -16.06
CA LYS A 264 -15.70 21.21 -15.23
C LYS A 264 -16.00 20.78 -13.80
N THR A 265 -16.74 19.69 -13.61
CA THR A 265 -17.07 19.15 -12.28
C THR A 265 -15.80 18.76 -11.50
N ILE A 266 -14.84 18.10 -12.16
CA ILE A 266 -13.56 17.70 -11.56
C ILE A 266 -12.74 18.93 -11.17
N VAL A 267 -12.63 19.91 -12.05
CA VAL A 267 -11.86 21.15 -11.83
C VAL A 267 -12.51 22.01 -10.73
N GLU A 268 -13.84 22.14 -10.71
CA GLU A 268 -14.56 22.82 -9.64
C GLU A 268 -14.37 22.12 -8.27
N GLY A 269 -14.38 20.78 -8.27
CA GLY A 269 -14.03 19.97 -7.11
C GLY A 269 -12.62 20.27 -6.61
N ALA A 270 -11.62 20.24 -7.51
CA ALA A 270 -10.24 20.58 -7.19
C ALA A 270 -10.08 22.01 -6.64
N ILE A 271 -10.76 22.99 -7.25
CA ILE A 271 -10.78 24.37 -6.77
C ILE A 271 -11.39 24.43 -5.37
N ALA A 272 -12.49 23.72 -5.12
CA ALA A 272 -13.13 23.66 -3.82
C ALA A 272 -12.20 23.05 -2.76
N SER A 273 -11.51 21.96 -3.08
CA SER A 273 -10.52 21.32 -2.19
C SER A 273 -9.40 22.29 -1.79
N VAL A 274 -8.91 23.10 -2.73
CA VAL A 274 -7.86 24.11 -2.45
C VAL A 274 -8.41 25.33 -1.68
N LYS A 275 -9.63 25.79 -1.99
CA LYS A 275 -10.24 26.97 -1.35
C LYS A 275 -10.70 26.69 0.08
N ARG A 276 -11.17 25.48 0.38
CA ARG A 276 -11.68 25.07 1.71
C ARG A 276 -10.55 24.78 2.70
N ARG A 277 -9.66 25.77 2.92
CA ARG A 277 -8.63 25.75 3.97
C ARG A 277 -9.18 25.52 5.38
N GLN A 278 -10.50 25.60 5.57
CA GLN A 278 -11.22 25.45 6.83
C GLN A 278 -11.81 24.03 7.07
N GLN A 279 -11.69 23.09 6.13
CA GLN A 279 -12.14 21.70 6.32
C GLN A 279 -10.92 20.76 6.44
N PRO A 280 -10.28 20.66 7.62
CA PRO A 280 -9.21 19.70 7.82
C PRO A 280 -9.73 18.28 7.52
N LEU A 281 -8.87 17.45 6.91
CA LEU A 281 -9.14 16.05 6.61
C LEU A 281 -10.28 15.78 5.60
N ALA A 282 -10.62 16.73 4.72
CA ALA A 282 -11.72 16.59 3.76
C ALA A 282 -11.66 15.29 2.92
N LEU A 283 -10.47 14.93 2.39
CA LEU A 283 -10.27 13.67 1.66
C LEU A 283 -10.62 12.44 2.51
N TYR A 284 -10.08 12.36 3.72
CA TYR A 284 -10.31 11.20 4.60
C TYR A 284 -11.78 11.10 5.02
N ARG A 285 -12.45 12.23 5.26
CA ARG A 285 -13.88 12.28 5.58
C ARG A 285 -14.75 11.86 4.40
N GLU A 286 -14.39 12.25 3.17
CA GLU A 286 -15.06 11.82 1.94
C GLU A 286 -14.97 10.29 1.79
N ILE A 287 -13.75 9.75 1.85
CA ILE A 287 -13.50 8.31 1.74
C ILE A 287 -14.23 7.55 2.85
N ALA A 288 -14.10 7.99 4.10
CA ALA A 288 -14.73 7.38 5.26
C ALA A 288 -16.26 7.33 5.12
N LYS A 289 -16.87 8.45 4.73
CA LYS A 289 -18.32 8.54 4.50
C LYS A 289 -18.78 7.62 3.37
N ASN A 290 -18.08 7.62 2.25
CA ASN A 290 -18.49 6.85 1.06
C ASN A 290 -18.31 5.35 1.22
N LEU A 291 -17.31 4.91 2.01
CA LEU A 291 -17.06 3.50 2.30
C LEU A 291 -17.75 3.01 3.58
N GLY A 292 -18.36 3.90 4.37
CA GLY A 292 -19.01 3.54 5.64
C GLY A 292 -18.00 3.14 6.72
N VAL A 293 -16.83 3.78 6.77
CA VAL A 293 -15.75 3.47 7.71
C VAL A 293 -15.40 4.67 8.59
N LYS A 294 -14.59 4.44 9.63
CA LYS A 294 -14.07 5.48 10.53
C LYS A 294 -13.01 6.33 9.84
N VAL A 295 -12.94 7.62 10.17
CA VAL A 295 -11.95 8.55 9.57
C VAL A 295 -10.53 8.16 10.01
N GLY A 296 -10.36 7.82 11.28
CA GLY A 296 -9.06 7.38 11.82
C GLY A 296 -8.54 6.14 11.10
N ALA A 297 -9.44 5.24 10.69
CA ALA A 297 -9.06 4.01 10.01
C ALA A 297 -8.46 4.28 8.62
N VAL A 298 -9.03 5.23 7.87
CA VAL A 298 -8.50 5.65 6.56
C VAL A 298 -7.14 6.33 6.73
N ILE A 299 -6.96 7.15 7.77
CA ILE A 299 -5.70 7.82 8.07
C ILE A 299 -4.60 6.80 8.42
N LEU A 300 -4.89 5.82 9.29
CA LEU A 300 -3.95 4.76 9.61
C LEU A 300 -3.60 3.91 8.39
N PHE A 301 -4.57 3.61 7.53
CA PHE A 301 -4.30 2.87 6.31
C PHE A 301 -3.35 3.66 5.39
N GLN A 302 -3.55 4.97 5.23
CA GLN A 302 -2.63 5.84 4.50
C GLN A 302 -1.23 5.88 5.10
N ASP A 303 -1.10 5.93 6.43
CA ASP A 303 0.20 5.94 7.10
C ASP A 303 0.98 4.65 6.83
N VAL A 304 0.33 3.48 6.98
CA VAL A 304 0.96 2.18 6.73
C VAL A 304 1.31 2.01 5.24
N VAL A 305 0.42 2.41 4.33
CA VAL A 305 0.69 2.42 2.87
C VAL A 305 1.87 3.33 2.54
N SER A 306 1.96 4.50 3.18
CA SER A 306 3.08 5.42 2.98
C SER A 306 4.39 4.85 3.53
N MET A 307 4.35 4.22 4.70
CA MET A 307 5.48 3.48 5.27
C MET A 307 5.95 2.39 4.30
N LEU A 308 5.05 1.61 3.71
CA LEU A 308 5.44 0.52 2.80
C LEU A 308 5.98 1.01 1.45
N TYR A 309 5.32 1.98 0.83
CA TYR A 309 5.49 2.23 -0.61
C TYR A 309 6.04 3.61 -0.97
N ALA A 310 6.07 4.59 -0.07
CA ALA A 310 6.37 5.96 -0.47
C ALA A 310 7.83 6.15 -0.97
N SER A 311 8.77 5.27 -0.61
CA SER A 311 10.12 5.25 -1.19
C SER A 311 10.17 4.80 -2.66
N LEU A 312 9.16 4.05 -3.12
CA LEU A 312 9.01 3.65 -4.53
C LEU A 312 8.39 4.76 -5.37
N TYR A 313 7.62 5.65 -4.73
CA TYR A 313 6.91 6.75 -5.37
C TYR A 313 7.29 8.10 -4.73
N PRO A 314 8.57 8.53 -4.80
CA PRO A 314 9.05 9.71 -4.08
C PRO A 314 8.40 11.02 -4.54
N ALA A 315 7.86 11.06 -5.77
CA ALA A 315 7.17 12.22 -6.33
C ALA A 315 5.68 12.30 -5.93
N LEU A 316 5.13 11.27 -5.28
CA LEU A 316 3.70 11.20 -4.95
C LEU A 316 3.48 11.44 -3.44
N PRO A 317 2.58 12.36 -3.06
CA PRO A 317 2.12 12.51 -1.69
C PRO A 317 1.44 11.24 -1.16
N GLY A 318 1.45 11.05 0.16
CA GLY A 318 0.81 9.89 0.80
C GLY A 318 -0.70 9.76 0.52
N THR A 319 -1.38 10.90 0.32
CA THR A 319 -2.79 10.93 -0.11
C THR A 319 -3.02 10.29 -1.48
N VAL A 320 -2.07 10.44 -2.41
CA VAL A 320 -2.15 9.81 -3.74
C VAL A 320 -1.94 8.31 -3.62
N LEU A 321 -1.00 7.87 -2.78
CA LEU A 321 -0.79 6.44 -2.52
C LEU A 321 -2.03 5.77 -1.92
N LEU A 322 -2.71 6.46 -0.99
CA LEU A 322 -4.00 6.02 -0.46
C LEU A 322 -5.04 5.88 -1.58
N ALA A 323 -5.24 6.92 -2.38
CA ALA A 323 -6.25 6.93 -3.44
C ALA A 323 -5.99 5.83 -4.47
N LEU A 324 -4.74 5.66 -4.91
CA LEU A 324 -4.31 4.59 -5.82
C LEU A 324 -4.55 3.20 -5.23
N ARG A 325 -4.16 2.98 -3.97
CA ARG A 325 -4.37 1.70 -3.30
C ARG A 325 -5.85 1.33 -3.28
N LEU A 326 -6.72 2.27 -2.90
CA LEU A 326 -8.18 2.07 -2.90
C LEU A 326 -8.75 1.91 -4.30
N PHE A 327 -8.18 2.56 -5.31
CA PHE A 327 -8.62 2.46 -6.70
C PHE A 327 -8.44 1.03 -7.25
N THR A 328 -7.39 0.32 -6.82
CA THR A 328 -7.13 -1.08 -7.20
C THR A 328 -7.86 -2.11 -6.33
N MET A 329 -8.61 -1.70 -5.30
CA MET A 329 -9.27 -2.63 -4.38
C MET A 329 -10.68 -2.98 -4.85
N GLU A 330 -11.01 -4.27 -4.83
CA GLU A 330 -12.38 -4.73 -5.00
C GLU A 330 -13.18 -4.48 -3.71
N PRO A 331 -14.54 -4.45 -3.75
CA PRO A 331 -15.36 -4.24 -2.56
C PRO A 331 -15.05 -5.18 -1.40
N ILE A 332 -14.64 -6.40 -1.73
CA ILE A 332 -14.29 -7.40 -0.72
C ILE A 332 -12.95 -7.11 -0.04
N ASP A 333 -12.03 -6.46 -0.75
CA ASP A 333 -10.75 -6.04 -0.19
C ASP A 333 -10.95 -4.85 0.77
N VAL A 334 -11.89 -3.95 0.45
CA VAL A 334 -12.30 -2.87 1.35
C VAL A 334 -12.89 -3.45 2.64
N ALA A 335 -13.83 -4.39 2.52
CA ALA A 335 -14.42 -5.05 3.69
C ALA A 335 -13.40 -5.83 4.53
N ARG A 336 -12.41 -6.48 3.88
CA ARG A 336 -11.30 -7.15 4.58
C ARG A 336 -10.44 -6.13 5.36
N THR A 337 -10.11 -5.03 4.71
CA THR A 337 -9.19 -4.01 5.25
C THR A 337 -9.76 -3.28 6.45
N PHE A 338 -11.05 -2.89 6.36
CA PHE A 338 -11.72 -2.08 7.38
C PHE A 338 -12.70 -2.87 8.26
N LEU A 339 -12.76 -4.20 8.11
CA LEU A 339 -13.68 -5.10 8.82
C LEU A 339 -15.16 -4.67 8.73
N THR A 340 -15.59 -4.16 7.58
CA THR A 340 -17.00 -3.79 7.39
C THR A 340 -17.87 -5.02 7.16
N SER A 341 -19.05 -5.05 7.77
CA SER A 341 -20.07 -6.09 7.54
C SER A 341 -20.77 -5.91 6.18
N GLU A 342 -20.79 -4.68 5.67
CA GLU A 342 -21.36 -4.32 4.39
C GLU A 342 -20.24 -3.84 3.46
N PRO A 343 -19.79 -4.66 2.50
CA PRO A 343 -18.88 -4.19 1.47
C PRO A 343 -19.61 -3.15 0.61
N PRO A 344 -18.89 -2.16 0.05
CA PRO A 344 -19.49 -1.23 -0.90
C PRO A 344 -20.08 -1.99 -2.10
N ALA A 345 -21.10 -1.44 -2.75
CA ALA A 345 -21.75 -2.13 -3.87
C ALA A 345 -20.81 -2.27 -5.08
N LEU A 346 -19.97 -1.27 -5.31
CA LEU A 346 -19.02 -1.16 -6.41
C LEU A 346 -17.65 -0.76 -5.86
N SER A 347 -16.57 -1.08 -6.57
CA SER A 347 -15.24 -0.54 -6.24
C SER A 347 -15.18 0.95 -6.58
N LEU A 348 -14.21 1.66 -5.99
CA LEU A 348 -13.96 3.07 -6.30
C LEU A 348 -13.75 3.29 -7.80
N ALA A 349 -12.94 2.42 -8.43
CA ALA A 349 -12.72 2.47 -9.88
C ALA A 349 -14.02 2.30 -10.66
N HIS A 350 -14.84 1.29 -10.34
CA HIS A 350 -16.12 1.07 -11.01
C HIS A 350 -17.11 2.23 -10.84
N GLU A 351 -17.18 2.85 -9.66
CA GLU A 351 -18.03 4.04 -9.45
C GLU A 351 -17.58 5.21 -10.34
N ILE A 352 -16.27 5.52 -10.33
CA ILE A 352 -15.71 6.60 -11.15
C ILE A 352 -15.91 6.30 -12.64
N TYR A 353 -15.58 5.08 -13.10
CA TYR A 353 -15.79 4.67 -14.49
C TYR A 353 -17.25 4.78 -14.91
N SER A 354 -18.18 4.34 -14.05
CA SER A 354 -19.60 4.46 -14.35
C SER A 354 -20.01 5.92 -14.53
N SER A 355 -19.48 6.84 -13.72
CA SER A 355 -19.79 8.27 -13.86
C SER A 355 -19.31 8.85 -15.20
N PHE A 356 -18.12 8.47 -15.68
CA PHE A 356 -17.67 8.87 -17.03
C PHE A 356 -18.53 8.26 -18.13
N ARG A 357 -18.90 6.98 -17.97
CA ARG A 357 -19.71 6.24 -18.94
C ARG A 357 -21.13 6.79 -19.09
N THR A 358 -21.74 7.29 -18.02
CA THR A 358 -23.12 7.79 -18.03
C THR A 358 -23.23 9.32 -18.04
N GLY A 359 -22.11 10.05 -18.05
CA GLY A 359 -22.12 11.50 -17.89
C GLY A 359 -22.63 11.97 -16.51
N ASP A 360 -22.50 11.14 -15.47
CA ASP A 360 -23.05 11.43 -14.13
C ASP A 360 -22.11 12.33 -13.31
N THR A 361 -22.42 13.63 -13.32
CA THR A 361 -21.70 14.62 -12.51
C THR A 361 -21.89 14.46 -11.00
N GLU A 362 -23.01 13.88 -10.53
CA GLU A 362 -23.26 13.69 -9.09
C GLU A 362 -22.39 12.56 -8.54
N GLY A 363 -22.22 11.48 -9.30
CA GLY A 363 -21.25 10.42 -9.00
C GLY A 363 -19.81 10.94 -8.91
N LEU A 364 -19.41 11.88 -9.76
CA LEU A 364 -18.09 12.53 -9.64
C LEU A 364 -18.01 13.45 -8.41
N LYS A 365 -19.07 14.20 -8.09
CA LYS A 365 -19.10 15.06 -6.87
C LYS A 365 -18.96 14.24 -5.59
N LYS A 366 -19.51 13.02 -5.56
CA LYS A 366 -19.34 12.08 -4.43
C LYS A 366 -17.86 11.83 -4.10
N TRP A 367 -17.00 11.81 -5.13
CA TRP A 367 -15.56 11.53 -5.02
C TRP A 367 -14.68 12.75 -5.35
N SER A 368 -15.18 13.96 -5.13
CA SER A 368 -14.53 15.21 -5.56
C SER A 368 -13.09 15.37 -5.06
N ASN A 369 -12.82 15.11 -3.77
CA ASN A 369 -11.49 15.24 -3.18
C ASN A 369 -10.57 14.10 -3.63
N THR A 370 -11.13 12.91 -3.80
CA THR A 370 -10.41 11.74 -4.30
C THR A 370 -9.97 11.96 -5.75
N LEU A 371 -10.87 12.42 -6.64
CA LEU A 371 -10.55 12.79 -8.02
C LEU A 371 -9.54 13.95 -8.08
N ALA A 372 -9.70 14.98 -7.24
CA ALA A 372 -8.73 16.05 -7.12
C ALA A 372 -7.34 15.55 -6.68
N THR A 373 -7.28 14.51 -5.84
CA THR A 373 -6.03 13.86 -5.45
C THR A 373 -5.45 13.04 -6.59
N LEU A 374 -6.27 12.30 -7.33
CA LEU A 374 -5.86 11.51 -8.50
C LEU A 374 -5.39 12.40 -9.67
N LEU A 375 -5.81 13.66 -9.76
CA LEU A 375 -5.21 14.63 -10.70
C LEU A 375 -3.71 14.80 -10.50
N LEU A 376 -3.14 14.47 -9.34
CA LEU A 376 -1.69 14.58 -9.12
C LEU A 376 -0.88 13.49 -9.82
N ILE A 377 -1.55 12.52 -10.46
CA ILE A 377 -0.97 11.40 -11.20
C ILE A 377 -0.68 11.85 -12.64
N VAL A 378 0.46 12.51 -12.83
CA VAL A 378 1.05 12.76 -14.15
C VAL A 378 2.57 12.82 -14.05
N GLY A 379 3.26 12.30 -15.06
CA GLY A 379 4.62 12.73 -15.40
C GLY A 379 5.70 12.34 -14.41
N THR A 380 5.59 11.20 -13.73
CA THR A 380 6.69 10.66 -12.91
C THR A 380 7.88 10.19 -13.76
N HIS A 381 7.66 9.85 -15.04
CA HIS A 381 8.68 9.36 -15.98
C HIS A 381 9.23 10.44 -16.94
N ALA A 382 8.49 11.52 -17.21
CA ALA A 382 8.94 12.56 -18.13
C ALA A 382 10.17 13.32 -17.62
N ALA A 383 10.25 13.56 -16.31
CA ALA A 383 11.42 14.20 -15.69
C ALA A 383 12.68 13.30 -15.69
N SER A 384 12.53 11.97 -15.86
CA SER A 384 13.64 11.01 -15.90
C SER A 384 14.06 10.63 -17.32
N GLN A 385 13.17 10.70 -18.32
CA GLN A 385 13.50 10.44 -19.73
C GLN A 385 14.35 11.57 -20.36
N GLU A 386 14.10 12.84 -20.02
CA GLU A 386 14.96 13.95 -20.49
C GLU A 386 16.40 13.86 -19.97
N GLN A 387 16.66 13.05 -18.94
CA GLN A 387 17.98 12.93 -18.30
C GLN A 387 18.74 11.65 -18.69
N HIS A 388 18.11 10.67 -19.35
CA HIS A 388 18.72 9.35 -19.59
C HIS A 388 18.50 8.81 -21.00
N ALA A 389 19.56 8.85 -21.82
CA ALA A 389 19.62 8.25 -23.15
C ALA A 389 19.53 6.69 -23.16
N ASP A 390 19.64 6.05 -21.99
CA ASP A 390 19.63 4.58 -21.81
C ASP A 390 18.40 4.07 -21.03
N ALA A 391 17.31 4.83 -20.97
CA ALA A 391 16.09 4.35 -20.31
C ALA A 391 15.53 3.11 -21.07
N PRO A 392 15.16 2.02 -20.38
CA PRO A 392 14.52 0.88 -21.04
C PRO A 392 13.24 1.34 -21.75
N PRO A 393 12.90 0.72 -22.91
CA PRO A 393 11.68 1.08 -23.63
C PRO A 393 10.46 0.89 -22.72
N LEU A 394 9.50 1.81 -22.83
CA LEU A 394 8.23 1.69 -22.12
C LEU A 394 7.51 0.41 -22.59
N PRO A 395 6.86 -0.33 -21.67
CA PRO A 395 6.11 -1.51 -22.05
C PRO A 395 4.91 -1.13 -22.92
N VAL A 396 4.53 -2.03 -23.82
CA VAL A 396 3.25 -1.96 -24.52
C VAL A 396 2.15 -2.33 -23.52
N LEU A 397 1.10 -1.53 -23.46
CA LEU A 397 0.00 -1.70 -22.51
C LEU A 397 -1.27 -2.14 -23.23
N TYR A 398 -2.10 -2.92 -22.54
CA TYR A 398 -3.33 -3.47 -23.06
C TYR A 398 -4.53 -3.07 -22.20
N TYR A 399 -5.64 -2.73 -22.85
CA TYR A 399 -6.91 -2.40 -22.22
C TYR A 399 -8.07 -3.05 -22.99
N GLY A 400 -8.96 -3.78 -22.30
CA GLY A 400 -10.02 -4.58 -22.92
C GLY A 400 -11.42 -4.07 -22.62
N ILE A 401 -12.31 -4.11 -23.62
CA ILE A 401 -13.74 -3.83 -23.51
C ILE A 401 -14.54 -4.98 -24.11
N LYS A 402 -15.55 -5.51 -23.43
CA LYS A 402 -16.34 -6.68 -23.90
C LYS A 402 -17.76 -6.38 -24.37
N GLU A 403 -18.33 -5.25 -23.97
CA GLU A 403 -19.72 -4.91 -24.26
C GLU A 403 -19.71 -3.51 -24.84
N VAL A 404 -19.65 -3.41 -26.17
CA VAL A 404 -19.71 -2.16 -26.94
C VAL A 404 -20.98 -2.17 -27.78
N PRO A 405 -21.84 -1.12 -27.75
CA PRO A 405 -23.00 -1.04 -28.62
C PRO A 405 -22.61 -1.20 -30.10
N GLN A 406 -23.48 -1.82 -30.91
CA GLN A 406 -23.12 -2.14 -32.31
C GLN A 406 -22.71 -0.92 -33.14
N ASP A 407 -23.39 0.22 -32.96
CA ASP A 407 -23.06 1.45 -33.68
C ASP A 407 -21.68 2.01 -33.29
N GLU A 408 -21.31 1.84 -32.01
CA GLU A 408 -20.03 2.24 -31.44
C GLU A 408 -18.90 1.30 -31.89
N LEU A 409 -19.17 0.00 -31.90
CA LEU A 409 -18.24 -1.01 -32.41
C LEU A 409 -17.96 -0.80 -33.90
N ARG A 410 -19.00 -0.46 -34.68
CA ARG A 410 -18.85 -0.15 -36.10
C ARG A 410 -17.95 1.06 -36.29
N TYR A 411 -18.13 2.12 -35.51
CA TYR A 411 -17.25 3.28 -35.54
C TYR A 411 -15.79 2.88 -35.27
N LEU A 412 -15.51 2.09 -34.23
CA LEU A 412 -14.16 1.62 -33.92
C LEU A 412 -13.52 0.83 -35.07
N ARG A 413 -14.30 -0.05 -35.73
CA ARG A 413 -13.84 -0.86 -36.87
C ARG A 413 -13.55 -0.03 -38.13
N GLU A 414 -14.20 1.12 -38.26
CA GLU A 414 -14.09 2.02 -39.41
C GLU A 414 -13.14 3.21 -39.14
N MET A 415 -12.50 3.29 -37.96
CA MET A 415 -11.58 4.38 -37.63
C MET A 415 -10.37 4.39 -38.58
N PRO A 416 -10.07 5.52 -39.23
CA PRO A 416 -8.91 5.63 -40.09
C PRO A 416 -7.61 5.68 -39.29
N GLU A 417 -6.51 5.29 -39.94
CA GLU A 417 -5.18 5.53 -39.40
C GLU A 417 -4.97 7.03 -39.14
N ASN A 418 -4.22 7.33 -38.09
CA ASN A 418 -3.94 8.67 -37.58
C ASN A 418 -5.17 9.43 -37.05
N GLU A 419 -6.34 8.79 -36.90
CA GLU A 419 -7.48 9.40 -36.21
C GLU A 419 -7.17 9.63 -34.72
N TRP A 420 -7.85 10.60 -34.11
CA TRP A 420 -7.74 10.83 -32.67
C TRP A 420 -8.63 9.86 -31.87
N TYR A 421 -8.09 9.40 -30.76
CA TYR A 421 -8.83 8.63 -29.76
C TYR A 421 -8.45 9.10 -28.35
N MET A 422 -9.35 8.98 -27.38
CA MET A 422 -9.10 9.46 -26.02
C MET A 422 -9.71 8.56 -24.96
N PHE A 423 -9.08 8.45 -23.80
CA PHE A 423 -9.70 7.95 -22.58
C PHE A 423 -9.96 9.12 -21.61
N PRO A 424 -11.22 9.54 -21.39
CA PRO A 424 -11.53 10.67 -20.50
C PRO A 424 -11.34 10.35 -19.02
N PHE A 425 -11.23 9.06 -18.67
CA PHE A 425 -11.10 8.55 -17.30
C PHE A 425 -9.67 8.04 -17.00
N LEU A 426 -9.40 7.70 -15.74
CA LEU A 426 -8.13 7.08 -15.34
C LEU A 426 -8.12 5.58 -15.69
N ALA A 427 -7.48 5.16 -16.78
CA ALA A 427 -7.56 3.76 -17.24
C ALA A 427 -6.50 2.87 -16.58
N LEU A 428 -6.90 1.73 -15.99
CA LEU A 428 -5.96 0.69 -15.56
C LEU A 428 -5.66 -0.24 -16.75
N ALA A 429 -4.46 -0.11 -17.31
CA ALA A 429 -3.95 -0.93 -18.40
C ALA A 429 -2.89 -1.92 -17.90
N ARG A 430 -2.59 -2.95 -18.68
CA ARG A 430 -1.65 -4.02 -18.26
C ARG A 430 -0.62 -4.34 -19.34
N PRO A 431 0.65 -4.56 -18.98
CA PRO A 431 1.65 -5.05 -19.92
C PRO A 431 1.53 -6.56 -20.13
N ASP A 432 2.32 -7.07 -21.07
CA ASP A 432 2.61 -8.51 -21.23
C ASP A 432 1.35 -9.40 -21.40
N VAL A 433 0.32 -8.90 -22.08
CA VAL A 433 -0.88 -9.70 -22.40
C VAL A 433 -0.61 -10.50 -23.67
N ASP A 434 -0.43 -11.82 -23.52
CA ASP A 434 -0.36 -12.73 -24.68
C ASP A 434 -1.77 -12.98 -25.22
N TRP A 435 -2.35 -11.94 -25.80
CA TRP A 435 -3.68 -12.04 -26.35
C TRP A 435 -3.67 -12.97 -27.56
N THR A 436 -2.56 -13.20 -28.25
CA THR A 436 -2.51 -14.08 -29.43
C THR A 436 -2.74 -15.55 -29.15
N ASP A 437 -2.53 -16.00 -27.91
CA ASP A 437 -2.82 -17.37 -27.48
C ASP A 437 -4.33 -17.58 -27.27
N GLU A 438 -4.96 -18.43 -28.09
CA GLU A 438 -6.40 -18.73 -28.01
C GLU A 438 -6.79 -19.56 -26.79
N GLU A 439 -5.90 -20.45 -26.32
CA GLU A 439 -6.19 -21.32 -25.18
C GLU A 439 -6.01 -20.57 -23.87
N ALA A 440 -5.00 -19.68 -23.81
CA ALA A 440 -4.68 -18.92 -22.60
C ALA A 440 -5.51 -17.63 -22.46
N PHE A 441 -6.03 -17.06 -23.55
CA PHE A 441 -6.69 -15.76 -23.55
C PHE A 441 -8.11 -15.80 -24.14
N PRO A 442 -9.13 -16.12 -23.32
CA PRO A 442 -10.52 -16.15 -23.77
C PRO A 442 -11.02 -14.73 -24.08
N VAL A 443 -11.45 -14.53 -25.33
CA VAL A 443 -11.98 -13.26 -25.82
C VAL A 443 -13.52 -13.28 -25.82
N PRO A 444 -14.18 -12.31 -25.17
CA PRO A 444 -15.63 -12.16 -25.24
C PRO A 444 -16.12 -11.79 -26.65
N ASP A 445 -17.37 -12.13 -26.96
CA ASP A 445 -17.98 -11.82 -28.25
C ASP A 445 -17.96 -10.32 -28.55
N ASN A 446 -17.46 -9.96 -29.74
CA ASN A 446 -17.36 -8.59 -30.22
C ASN A 446 -16.58 -7.64 -29.30
N ALA A 447 -15.61 -8.18 -28.56
CA ALA A 447 -14.74 -7.39 -27.72
C ALA A 447 -13.84 -6.44 -28.52
N VAL A 448 -13.34 -5.42 -27.85
CA VAL A 448 -12.35 -4.47 -28.34
C VAL A 448 -11.12 -4.55 -27.45
N LEU A 449 -9.96 -4.81 -28.04
CA LEU A 449 -8.67 -4.80 -27.36
C LEU A 449 -7.87 -3.60 -27.87
N PHE A 450 -7.47 -2.73 -26.95
CA PHE A 450 -6.56 -1.63 -27.22
C PHE A 450 -5.14 -2.04 -26.88
N GLU A 451 -4.24 -1.95 -27.85
CA GLU A 451 -2.79 -2.04 -27.67
C GLU A 451 -2.21 -0.63 -27.68
N ILE A 452 -1.51 -0.23 -26.63
CA ILE A 452 -1.10 1.16 -26.37
C ILE A 452 0.41 1.23 -26.33
N HIS A 453 1.00 1.96 -27.27
CA HIS A 453 2.42 2.25 -27.35
C HIS A 453 2.76 3.60 -26.72
N HIS A 454 4.04 3.74 -26.35
CA HIS A 454 4.65 4.97 -25.84
C HIS A 454 3.85 5.64 -24.72
N ALA A 455 3.40 4.88 -23.73
CA ALA A 455 2.60 5.38 -22.60
C ALA A 455 3.40 6.30 -21.64
N VAL A 456 3.89 7.43 -22.13
CA VAL A 456 4.87 8.34 -21.49
C VAL A 456 4.36 8.99 -20.20
N ASP A 457 3.06 9.26 -20.10
CA ASP A 457 2.45 9.83 -18.91
C ASP A 457 1.78 8.76 -18.02
N GLY A 458 1.88 7.47 -18.38
CA GLY A 458 1.39 6.35 -17.57
C GLY A 458 2.21 6.17 -16.28
N LEU A 459 1.54 5.74 -15.22
CA LEU A 459 2.17 5.41 -13.93
C LEU A 459 2.12 3.90 -13.69
N ASP A 460 3.29 3.27 -13.58
CA ASP A 460 3.39 1.90 -13.06
C ASP A 460 2.94 1.85 -11.60
N VAL A 461 1.88 1.11 -11.28
CA VAL A 461 1.35 0.98 -9.91
C VAL A 461 1.51 -0.44 -9.37
N SER A 462 2.31 -1.30 -10.03
CA SER A 462 2.44 -2.73 -9.71
C SER A 462 2.76 -3.00 -8.24
N ASP A 463 3.71 -2.24 -7.65
CA ASP A 463 4.11 -2.45 -6.25
C ASP A 463 3.00 -2.05 -5.27
N LEU A 464 2.15 -1.07 -5.64
CA LEU A 464 1.10 -0.49 -4.82
C LEU A 464 -0.27 -1.17 -5.01
N SER A 465 -0.51 -1.81 -6.16
CA SER A 465 -1.78 -2.46 -6.48
C SER A 465 -2.12 -3.58 -5.50
N MET A 466 -3.42 -3.78 -5.26
CA MET A 466 -3.92 -4.98 -4.58
C MET A 466 -3.58 -6.27 -5.36
N TYR A 467 -3.33 -6.14 -6.67
CA TYR A 467 -3.05 -7.23 -7.61
C TYR A 467 -1.67 -7.05 -8.27
N PRO A 468 -0.55 -7.19 -7.52
CA PRO A 468 0.78 -6.83 -8.00
C PRO A 468 1.28 -7.66 -9.19
N TYR A 469 0.77 -8.88 -9.37
CA TYR A 469 1.15 -9.76 -10.48
C TYR A 469 0.51 -9.39 -11.81
N ASP A 470 -0.56 -8.58 -11.77
CA ASP A 470 -1.19 -8.04 -12.97
C ASP A 470 -0.39 -6.87 -13.57
N ARG A 471 0.65 -6.42 -12.87
CA ARG A 471 1.58 -5.36 -13.28
C ARG A 471 0.88 -4.10 -13.79
N GLU A 472 -0.16 -3.67 -13.09
CA GLU A 472 -1.07 -2.64 -13.59
C GLU A 472 -0.38 -1.28 -13.76
N TRP A 473 -0.72 -0.60 -14.85
CA TRP A 473 -0.35 0.78 -15.16
C TRP A 473 -1.60 1.64 -15.15
N LEU A 474 -1.52 2.81 -14.55
CA LEU A 474 -2.60 3.77 -14.54
C LEU A 474 -2.32 4.89 -15.54
N LEU A 475 -3.21 5.03 -16.53
CA LEU A 475 -3.21 6.13 -17.48
C LEU A 475 -3.95 7.35 -16.89
N PRO A 476 -3.41 8.57 -17.03
CA PRO A 476 -4.06 9.78 -16.50
C PRO A 476 -5.39 10.14 -17.17
N LEU A 477 -6.11 11.07 -16.54
CA LEU A 477 -7.34 11.65 -17.10
C LEU A 477 -7.09 12.31 -18.47
N PHE A 478 -8.02 12.07 -19.40
CA PHE A 478 -7.96 12.57 -20.78
C PHE A 478 -6.67 12.16 -21.49
N SER A 479 -6.24 10.90 -21.33
CA SER A 479 -5.14 10.35 -22.12
C SER A 479 -5.55 10.31 -23.59
N SER A 480 -4.75 10.90 -24.47
CA SER A 480 -5.03 11.02 -25.91
C SER A 480 -4.06 10.18 -26.73
N PHE A 481 -4.55 9.71 -27.88
CA PHE A 481 -3.87 8.75 -28.72
C PHE A 481 -4.09 9.06 -30.20
N ARG A 482 -3.12 8.67 -31.03
CA ARG A 482 -3.31 8.45 -32.46
C ARG A 482 -3.59 6.99 -32.73
N VAL A 483 -4.62 6.72 -33.52
CA VAL A 483 -4.86 5.38 -34.05
C VAL A 483 -3.75 5.06 -35.05
N THR A 484 -3.11 3.91 -34.92
CA THR A 484 -2.05 3.46 -35.83
C THR A 484 -2.52 2.31 -36.70
N GLU A 485 -3.30 1.40 -36.15
CA GLU A 485 -3.89 0.27 -36.88
C GLU A 485 -5.22 -0.12 -36.25
N VAL A 486 -6.18 -0.51 -37.08
CA VAL A 486 -7.41 -1.19 -36.65
C VAL A 486 -7.55 -2.48 -37.44
N LYS A 487 -7.72 -3.59 -36.74
CA LYS A 487 -7.86 -4.91 -37.34
C LYS A 487 -8.96 -5.72 -36.67
N VAL A 488 -9.78 -6.38 -37.48
CA VAL A 488 -10.87 -7.24 -37.01
C VAL A 488 -10.51 -8.70 -37.25
N TYR A 489 -10.67 -9.51 -36.21
CA TYR A 489 -10.38 -10.94 -36.19
C TYR A 489 -11.69 -11.71 -36.03
N GLU A 490 -12.27 -12.11 -37.16
CA GLU A 490 -13.52 -12.88 -37.21
C GLU A 490 -13.38 -14.28 -36.59
N ASP A 491 -12.19 -14.86 -36.69
CA ASP A 491 -11.80 -16.14 -36.09
C ASP A 491 -11.71 -16.09 -34.55
N ARG A 492 -11.67 -14.89 -33.97
CA ARG A 492 -11.48 -14.66 -32.53
C ARG A 492 -12.71 -13.99 -31.91
N ASN A 493 -13.88 -14.59 -32.11
CA ASN A 493 -15.18 -14.06 -31.66
C ASN A 493 -15.47 -12.62 -32.11
N GLY A 494 -14.98 -12.22 -33.29
CA GLY A 494 -15.19 -10.87 -33.83
C GLY A 494 -14.40 -9.77 -33.12
N LEU A 495 -13.26 -10.12 -32.50
CA LEU A 495 -12.37 -9.21 -31.79
C LEU A 495 -11.95 -8.04 -32.69
N THR A 496 -12.13 -6.82 -32.19
CA THR A 496 -11.59 -5.60 -32.80
C THR A 496 -10.32 -5.20 -32.06
N HIS A 497 -9.17 -5.32 -32.72
CA HIS A 497 -7.86 -4.91 -32.21
C HIS A 497 -7.55 -3.50 -32.69
N VAL A 498 -7.29 -2.59 -31.76
CA VAL A 498 -7.00 -1.18 -32.04
C VAL A 498 -5.63 -0.84 -31.46
N VAL A 499 -4.69 -0.46 -32.32
CA VAL A 499 -3.34 -0.06 -31.92
C VAL A 499 -3.29 1.45 -31.79
N LEU A 500 -2.88 1.93 -30.63
CA LEU A 500 -2.89 3.34 -30.22
C LEU A 500 -1.47 3.80 -29.87
N ASP A 501 -1.13 5.03 -30.28
CA ASP A 501 0.11 5.69 -29.90
C ASP A 501 -0.19 6.91 -29.03
N MET A 502 0.26 6.90 -27.77
CA MET A 502 -0.08 7.95 -26.80
C MET A 502 0.59 9.29 -27.16
N GLN A 503 -0.21 10.35 -27.22
CA GLN A 503 0.24 11.70 -27.54
C GLN A 503 0.27 12.65 -26.34
N GLY A 504 -0.41 12.32 -25.24
CA GLY A 504 -0.39 13.11 -24.01
C GLY A 504 -1.61 12.89 -23.13
N CYS A 505 -1.83 13.83 -22.21
CA CYS A 505 -3.03 13.88 -21.37
C CYS A 505 -3.34 15.31 -20.89
N LEU A 506 -4.41 15.49 -20.10
CA LEU A 506 -4.92 16.80 -19.65
C LEU A 506 -3.86 17.79 -19.16
N HIS A 507 -2.87 17.32 -18.42
CA HIS A 507 -1.76 18.15 -17.97
C HIS A 507 -0.42 17.40 -18.05
N GLY A 508 -0.33 16.52 -19.06
CA GLY A 508 0.82 15.68 -19.39
C GLY A 508 2.08 16.46 -19.71
N SER A 509 3.19 15.72 -19.78
CA SER A 509 4.48 16.25 -20.17
C SER A 509 4.54 16.69 -21.64
N VAL A 510 3.80 15.99 -22.50
CA VAL A 510 3.70 16.27 -23.93
C VAL A 510 2.60 17.30 -24.21
N LYS A 511 2.83 18.18 -25.19
CA LYS A 511 1.79 19.10 -25.64
C LYS A 511 0.78 18.39 -26.52
N ASP A 512 -0.35 18.05 -25.92
CA ASP A 512 -1.51 17.53 -26.63
C ASP A 512 -2.26 18.65 -27.39
N PRO A 513 -2.39 18.56 -28.73
CA PRO A 513 -3.16 19.51 -29.54
C PRO A 513 -4.68 19.30 -29.49
N LEU A 514 -5.17 18.15 -29.00
CA LEU A 514 -6.61 17.85 -28.86
C LEU A 514 -7.23 18.66 -27.71
N ILE A 515 -6.44 18.96 -26.68
CA ILE A 515 -6.92 19.60 -25.44
C ILE A 515 -6.64 21.12 -25.50
N PRO A 516 -7.66 21.97 -25.30
CA PRO A 516 -7.49 23.42 -25.31
C PRO A 516 -6.42 23.92 -24.35
N GLU A 517 -5.59 24.88 -24.78
CA GLU A 517 -4.48 25.41 -23.96
C GLU A 517 -4.98 26.02 -22.64
N GLU A 518 -6.16 26.63 -22.64
CA GLU A 518 -6.79 27.20 -21.45
C GLU A 518 -7.07 26.14 -20.38
N ASP A 519 -7.67 25.01 -20.77
CA ASP A 519 -7.99 23.90 -19.86
C ASP A 519 -6.71 23.27 -19.30
N ARG A 520 -5.69 23.09 -20.14
CA ARG A 520 -4.38 22.61 -19.71
C ARG A 520 -3.72 23.55 -18.70
N ALA A 521 -3.78 24.85 -18.96
CA ALA A 521 -3.22 25.87 -18.07
C ALA A 521 -3.94 25.88 -16.71
N VAL A 522 -5.27 25.75 -16.70
CA VAL A 522 -6.06 25.64 -15.47
C VAL A 522 -5.72 24.36 -14.71
N ALA A 523 -5.67 23.22 -15.39
CA ALA A 523 -5.32 21.93 -14.79
C ALA A 523 -3.91 21.95 -14.17
N ALA A 524 -2.90 22.41 -14.92
CA ALA A 524 -1.53 22.55 -14.42
C ALA A 524 -1.42 23.49 -13.20
N MET A 525 -2.15 24.61 -13.21
CA MET A 525 -2.21 25.53 -12.08
C MET A 525 -2.88 24.88 -10.86
N MET A 526 -3.94 24.09 -11.05
CA MET A 526 -4.60 23.35 -9.98
C MET A 526 -3.70 22.27 -9.40
N VAL A 527 -3.03 21.48 -10.22
CA VAL A 527 -2.09 20.42 -9.80
C VAL A 527 -0.98 20.98 -8.91
N LYS A 528 -0.41 22.13 -9.29
CA LYS A 528 0.60 22.82 -8.46
C LYS A 528 0.05 23.19 -7.08
N LYS A 529 -1.18 23.71 -7.00
CA LYS A 529 -1.82 24.09 -5.74
C LYS A 529 -2.20 22.87 -4.90
N LEU A 530 -2.81 21.86 -5.53
CA LEU A 530 -3.22 20.61 -4.91
C LEU A 530 -2.03 19.87 -4.31
N ARG A 531 -0.87 19.86 -4.97
CA ARG A 531 0.35 19.23 -4.45
C ARG A 531 0.77 19.81 -3.10
N SER A 532 0.80 21.14 -2.97
CA SER A 532 1.12 21.79 -1.70
C SER A 532 0.10 21.46 -0.60
N GLU A 533 -1.18 21.34 -0.94
CA GLU A 533 -2.21 20.96 0.05
C GLU A 533 -2.13 19.48 0.42
N ALA A 534 -1.91 18.58 -0.54
CA ALA A 534 -1.71 17.15 -0.31
C ALA A 534 -0.53 16.86 0.62
N GLU A 535 0.57 17.60 0.50
CA GLU A 535 1.72 17.50 1.42
C GLU A 535 1.35 17.92 2.85
N LYS A 536 0.61 19.02 3.03
CA LYS A 536 0.11 19.45 4.35
C LYS A 536 -0.87 18.44 4.96
N LEU A 537 -1.77 17.89 4.15
CA LEU A 537 -2.71 16.86 4.57
C LEU A 537 -1.98 15.57 4.99
N THR A 538 -0.99 15.13 4.21
CA THR A 538 -0.15 13.97 4.53
C THR A 538 0.61 14.21 5.85
N TYR A 539 1.14 15.42 6.03
CA TYR A 539 1.81 15.82 7.26
C TYR A 539 0.87 15.72 8.47
N ARG A 540 -0.31 16.36 8.43
CA ARG A 540 -1.27 16.31 9.55
C ARG A 540 -1.76 14.89 9.83
N ALA A 541 -2.09 14.13 8.79
CA ALA A 541 -2.58 12.75 8.91
C ALA A 541 -1.59 11.85 9.64
N ARG A 542 -0.28 12.03 9.43
CA ARG A 542 0.76 11.29 10.15
C ARG A 542 0.76 11.55 11.66
N PHE A 543 0.56 12.79 12.09
CA PHE A 543 0.46 13.09 13.53
C PHE A 543 -0.77 12.42 14.16
N ILE A 544 -1.90 12.41 13.44
CA ILE A 544 -3.12 11.70 13.88
C ILE A 544 -2.87 10.19 13.95
N ALA A 545 -2.14 9.62 12.98
CA ALA A 545 -1.76 8.21 12.99
C ALA A 545 -0.87 7.84 14.19
N GLU A 546 0.19 8.62 14.44
CA GLU A 546 1.06 8.43 15.61
C GLU A 546 0.29 8.59 16.93
N HIS A 547 -0.68 9.51 17.01
CA HIS A 547 -1.58 9.66 18.16
C HIS A 547 -2.38 8.38 18.38
N ALA A 548 -2.99 7.82 17.33
CA ALA A 548 -3.77 6.60 17.42
C ALA A 548 -2.94 5.42 17.94
N TYR A 549 -1.71 5.24 17.43
CA TYR A 549 -0.81 4.20 17.90
C TYR A 549 -0.40 4.38 19.38
N LEU A 550 -0.11 5.62 19.80
CA LEU A 550 0.22 5.94 21.20
C LEU A 550 -0.99 5.77 22.11
N HIS A 551 -2.18 6.17 21.67
CA HIS A 551 -3.43 6.05 22.44
C HIS A 551 -3.77 4.59 22.73
N VAL A 552 -3.69 3.71 21.71
CA VAL A 552 -3.90 2.27 21.90
C VAL A 552 -2.88 1.68 22.87
N SER A 553 -1.62 2.07 22.76
CA SER A 553 -0.55 1.65 23.68
C SER A 553 -0.76 2.16 25.12
N LEU A 554 -1.22 3.41 25.26
CA LEU A 554 -1.57 4.01 26.54
C LEU A 554 -2.74 3.26 27.20
N ASN A 555 -3.80 2.93 26.45
CA ASN A 555 -4.93 2.17 26.97
C ASN A 555 -4.52 0.79 27.48
N GLN A 556 -3.59 0.12 26.80
CA GLN A 556 -3.00 -1.12 27.31
C GLN A 556 -2.28 -0.94 28.65
N ARG A 557 -1.66 0.22 28.89
CA ARG A 557 -0.99 0.53 30.16
C ARG A 557 -1.95 0.94 31.27
N LEU A 558 -2.99 1.71 30.93
CA LEU A 558 -4.05 2.06 31.88
C LEU A 558 -4.76 0.82 32.44
N ARG A 559 -4.87 -0.27 31.66
CA ARG A 559 -5.34 -1.59 32.14
C ARG A 559 -4.49 -2.19 33.26
N LEU A 560 -3.22 -1.80 33.39
CA LEU A 560 -2.28 -2.35 34.39
C LEU A 560 -2.21 -1.53 35.68
N GLN A 561 -2.88 -0.37 35.75
CA GLN A 561 -2.84 0.51 36.92
C GLN A 561 -4.08 0.28 37.82
N PRO A 562 -3.92 0.06 39.14
CA PRO A 562 -5.04 -0.24 40.04
C PRO A 562 -6.17 0.81 40.05
N GLN A 563 -5.82 2.10 39.94
CA GLN A 563 -6.79 3.21 39.97
C GLN A 563 -7.74 3.20 38.76
N THR A 564 -7.26 2.71 37.61
CA THR A 564 -8.03 2.65 36.35
C THR A 564 -8.46 1.23 36.00
N LEU A 565 -8.05 0.23 36.80
CA LEU A 565 -8.32 -1.19 36.53
C LEU A 565 -9.81 -1.49 36.41
N LEU A 566 -10.64 -0.96 37.33
CA LEU A 566 -12.08 -1.19 37.30
C LEU A 566 -12.73 -0.62 36.03
N GLN A 567 -12.35 0.61 35.67
CA GLN A 567 -12.81 1.24 34.43
C GLN A 567 -12.35 0.45 33.21
N ALA A 568 -11.11 -0.01 33.21
CA ALA A 568 -10.56 -0.79 32.11
C ALA A 568 -11.25 -2.16 31.97
N GLN A 569 -11.54 -2.85 33.08
CA GLN A 569 -12.33 -4.09 33.09
C GLN A 569 -13.75 -3.86 32.57
N TYR A 570 -14.39 -2.75 32.94
CA TYR A 570 -15.71 -2.38 32.41
C TYR A 570 -15.65 -2.15 30.90
N VAL A 571 -14.67 -1.39 30.42
CA VAL A 571 -14.48 -1.12 28.99
C VAL A 571 -14.19 -2.41 28.21
N ASP A 572 -13.36 -3.31 28.75
CA ASP A 572 -13.07 -4.60 28.13
C ASP A 572 -14.33 -5.47 28.05
N HIS A 573 -15.12 -5.53 29.13
CA HIS A 573 -16.40 -6.22 29.12
C HIS A 573 -17.38 -5.61 28.13
N TYR A 574 -17.47 -4.27 28.06
CA TYR A 574 -18.30 -3.58 27.09
C TYR A 574 -17.92 -3.93 25.65
N PHE A 575 -16.62 -3.90 25.30
CA PHE A 575 -16.16 -4.27 23.96
C PHE A 575 -16.33 -5.75 23.67
N GLU A 576 -16.19 -6.63 24.66
CA GLU A 576 -16.49 -8.05 24.52
C GLU A 576 -17.97 -8.29 24.22
N VAL A 577 -18.88 -7.65 24.97
CA VAL A 577 -20.33 -7.71 24.74
C VAL A 577 -20.70 -7.11 23.39
N LYS A 578 -20.09 -5.98 23.02
CA LYS A 578 -20.29 -5.33 21.72
C LYS A 578 -19.89 -6.25 20.57
N ARG A 579 -18.67 -6.81 20.60
CA ARG A 579 -18.20 -7.78 19.59
C ARG A 579 -19.07 -9.02 19.55
N PHE A 580 -19.50 -9.53 20.70
CA PHE A 580 -20.42 -10.66 20.74
C PHE A 580 -21.76 -10.32 20.08
N SER A 581 -22.29 -9.11 20.32
CA SER A 581 -23.51 -8.63 19.66
C SER A 581 -23.33 -8.49 18.14
N GLU A 582 -22.21 -7.93 17.69
CA GLU A 582 -21.86 -7.78 16.28
C GLU A 582 -21.70 -9.14 15.59
N ALA A 583 -20.94 -10.06 16.19
CA ALA A 583 -20.77 -11.42 15.70
C ALA A 583 -22.09 -12.17 15.64
N LYS A 584 -22.94 -12.02 16.67
CA LYS A 584 -24.27 -12.60 16.70
C LYS A 584 -25.12 -12.08 15.55
N LEU A 585 -25.26 -10.76 15.42
CA LEU A 585 -26.04 -10.16 14.34
C LEU A 585 -25.55 -10.63 12.97
N ALA A 586 -24.23 -10.58 12.73
CA ALA A 586 -23.64 -10.97 11.45
C ALA A 586 -23.88 -12.44 11.08
N VAL A 587 -23.76 -13.36 12.04
CA VAL A 587 -23.96 -14.80 11.81
C VAL A 587 -25.45 -15.15 11.72
N GLU A 588 -26.30 -14.54 12.54
CA GLU A 588 -27.74 -14.83 12.58
C GLU A 588 -28.48 -14.29 11.34
N GLU A 589 -28.08 -13.13 10.83
CA GLU A 589 -28.60 -12.56 9.58
C GLU A 589 -28.00 -13.20 8.32
N GLY A 590 -27.05 -14.14 8.49
CA GLY A 590 -26.36 -14.80 7.36
C GLY A 590 -25.43 -13.87 6.58
N ILE A 591 -25.07 -12.71 7.15
CA ILE A 591 -24.08 -11.80 6.58
C ILE A 591 -22.70 -12.46 6.62
N VAL A 592 -22.37 -13.19 7.69
CA VAL A 592 -21.12 -13.96 7.79
C VAL A 592 -21.44 -15.44 7.84
N ASN A 593 -20.76 -16.21 6.99
CA ASN A 593 -20.79 -17.66 7.02
C ASN A 593 -19.38 -18.23 7.17
N TRP A 594 -19.14 -18.93 8.28
CA TRP A 594 -17.93 -19.70 8.49
C TRP A 594 -18.09 -21.09 7.90
N GLN A 595 -17.11 -21.51 7.11
CA GLN A 595 -17.08 -22.84 6.51
C GLN A 595 -15.81 -23.59 6.90
N VAL A 596 -15.92 -24.91 6.97
CA VAL A 596 -14.79 -25.81 7.16
C VAL A 596 -14.62 -26.72 5.97
N CYS A 597 -13.37 -27.00 5.63
CA CYS A 597 -13.03 -27.94 4.59
C CYS A 597 -13.22 -29.37 5.13
N THR A 598 -14.10 -30.14 4.51
CA THR A 598 -14.32 -31.56 4.83
C THR A 598 -13.60 -32.49 3.87
N SER A 599 -13.22 -32.01 2.70
CA SER A 599 -12.33 -32.71 1.77
C SER A 599 -11.47 -31.68 1.03
N PRO A 600 -10.13 -31.75 1.14
CA PRO A 600 -9.25 -30.82 0.42
C PRO A 600 -9.34 -31.05 -1.09
N ALA A 601 -8.87 -30.08 -1.87
CA ALA A 601 -8.77 -30.26 -3.31
C ALA A 601 -7.82 -31.44 -3.62
N GLN A 602 -8.13 -32.21 -4.65
CA GLN A 602 -7.36 -33.39 -5.06
C GLN A 602 -7.10 -33.35 -6.56
N LEU A 603 -5.85 -33.58 -6.98
CA LEU A 603 -5.51 -33.85 -8.37
C LEU A 603 -5.95 -35.29 -8.68
N MET A 604 -6.98 -35.43 -9.52
CA MET A 604 -7.54 -36.73 -9.90
C MET A 604 -6.67 -37.41 -10.95
N ASP A 605 -6.22 -36.63 -11.94
CA ASP A 605 -5.34 -37.07 -13.01
C ASP A 605 -4.21 -36.04 -13.21
N PRO A 606 -2.95 -36.37 -12.88
CA PRO A 606 -1.82 -35.48 -13.07
C PRO A 606 -1.46 -35.20 -14.54
N VAL A 607 -1.87 -36.07 -15.47
CA VAL A 607 -1.60 -35.94 -16.90
C VAL A 607 -2.64 -35.04 -17.58
N GLU A 608 -3.90 -35.15 -17.16
CA GLU A 608 -5.00 -34.32 -17.71
C GLU A 608 -5.25 -33.03 -16.92
N GLY A 609 -4.59 -32.84 -15.76
CA GLY A 609 -4.73 -31.64 -14.93
C GLY A 609 -6.10 -31.50 -14.24
N VAL A 610 -6.88 -32.59 -14.14
CA VAL A 610 -8.23 -32.54 -13.57
C VAL A 610 -8.16 -32.42 -12.04
N ILE A 611 -8.59 -31.26 -11.53
CA ILE A 611 -8.64 -30.97 -10.09
C ILE A 611 -10.07 -31.15 -9.56
N LYS A 612 -10.24 -32.06 -8.61
CA LYS A 612 -11.44 -32.10 -7.77
C LYS A 612 -11.35 -30.98 -6.75
N HIS A 613 -12.28 -30.02 -6.81
CA HIS A 613 -12.31 -28.89 -5.88
C HIS A 613 -12.52 -29.31 -4.42
N ALA A 614 -12.02 -28.48 -3.50
CA ALA A 614 -12.23 -28.66 -2.07
C ALA A 614 -13.73 -28.57 -1.73
N VAL A 615 -14.19 -29.46 -0.84
CA VAL A 615 -15.54 -29.47 -0.32
C VAL A 615 -15.59 -28.66 0.97
N TRP A 616 -16.49 -27.68 0.99
CA TRP A 616 -16.68 -26.74 2.09
C TRP A 616 -18.09 -26.87 2.67
N GLU A 617 -18.17 -27.08 3.98
CA GLU A 617 -19.43 -27.19 4.71
C GLU A 617 -19.58 -26.04 5.69
N SER A 618 -20.79 -25.53 5.85
CA SER A 618 -21.09 -24.50 6.84
C SER A 618 -20.83 -25.02 8.25
N MET A 619 -20.09 -24.24 9.02
CA MET A 619 -19.82 -24.50 10.41
C MET A 619 -21.13 -24.43 11.21
N PRO A 620 -21.40 -25.34 12.15
CA PRO A 620 -22.61 -25.26 12.99
C PRO A 620 -22.68 -23.89 13.69
N ARG A 621 -23.88 -23.29 13.74
CA ARG A 621 -24.10 -21.90 14.19
C ARG A 621 -23.41 -21.55 15.52
N LYS A 622 -23.43 -22.46 16.50
CA LYS A 622 -22.76 -22.26 17.80
C LYS A 622 -21.24 -22.02 17.64
N PHE A 623 -20.59 -22.77 16.76
CA PHE A 623 -19.15 -22.66 16.51
C PHE A 623 -18.85 -21.47 15.60
N ALA A 624 -19.71 -21.20 14.60
CA ALA A 624 -19.58 -20.03 13.73
C ALA A 624 -19.65 -18.71 14.51
N LEU A 625 -20.53 -18.63 15.51
CA LEU A 625 -20.62 -17.49 16.43
C LEU A 625 -19.32 -17.26 17.19
N LEU A 626 -18.75 -18.32 17.77
CA LEU A 626 -17.48 -18.25 18.50
C LEU A 626 -16.32 -17.88 17.56
N ALA A 627 -16.28 -18.47 16.36
CA ALA A 627 -15.30 -18.13 15.34
C ALA A 627 -15.35 -16.63 14.99
N GLU A 628 -16.54 -16.07 14.73
CA GLU A 628 -16.67 -14.65 14.41
C GLU A 628 -16.32 -13.74 15.61
N GLN A 629 -16.77 -14.08 16.82
CA GLN A 629 -16.42 -13.30 18.01
C GLN A 629 -14.91 -13.23 18.22
N TYR A 630 -14.20 -14.36 18.12
CA TYR A 630 -12.75 -14.39 18.32
C TYR A 630 -11.99 -13.79 17.14
N PHE A 631 -12.51 -13.92 15.93
CA PHE A 631 -11.98 -13.25 14.74
C PHE A 631 -11.99 -11.73 14.93
N LEU A 632 -13.08 -11.14 15.45
CA LEU A 632 -13.16 -9.70 15.75
C LEU A 632 -12.31 -9.27 16.95
N SER A 633 -11.79 -10.22 17.74
CA SER A 633 -10.91 -9.96 18.89
C SER A 633 -9.42 -10.16 18.61
N ARG A 634 -9.07 -10.55 17.37
CA ARG A 634 -7.70 -10.88 16.99
C ARG A 634 -6.83 -9.63 16.95
N THR A 635 -5.55 -9.83 17.22
CA THR A 635 -4.52 -8.79 17.14
C THR A 635 -3.30 -9.34 16.40
N ARG A 636 -2.32 -8.49 16.09
CA ARG A 636 -1.06 -8.91 15.45
C ARG A 636 -0.34 -10.01 16.24
N PHE A 637 -0.52 -10.02 17.56
CA PHE A 637 0.15 -10.93 18.48
C PHE A 637 -0.76 -12.06 19.00
N LYS A 638 -2.09 -11.94 18.88
CA LYS A 638 -3.06 -12.92 19.36
C LYS A 638 -3.97 -13.38 18.23
N LYS A 639 -3.62 -14.52 17.64
CA LYS A 639 -4.35 -15.14 16.52
C LYS A 639 -4.86 -16.55 16.81
N VAL A 640 -4.41 -17.15 17.91
CA VAL A 640 -4.77 -18.50 18.32
C VAL A 640 -5.61 -18.41 19.59
N PHE A 641 -6.73 -19.13 19.58
CA PHE A 641 -7.71 -19.13 20.67
C PHE A 641 -8.10 -20.57 20.98
N GLU A 642 -8.09 -20.93 22.26
CA GLU A 642 -8.57 -22.21 22.76
C GLU A 642 -9.64 -21.95 23.82
N VAL A 643 -10.90 -22.24 23.47
CA VAL A 643 -12.05 -21.90 24.33
C VAL A 643 -13.14 -22.96 24.19
N HIS A 644 -13.67 -23.44 25.32
CA HIS A 644 -14.76 -24.42 25.36
C HIS A 644 -14.50 -25.71 24.54
N GLY A 645 -13.24 -26.15 24.47
CA GLY A 645 -12.84 -27.34 23.69
C GLY A 645 -12.80 -27.11 22.18
N ILE A 646 -12.77 -25.86 21.74
CA ILE A 646 -12.57 -25.47 20.35
C ILE A 646 -11.21 -24.80 20.23
N PHE A 647 -10.46 -25.21 19.23
CA PHE A 647 -9.22 -24.56 18.80
C PHE A 647 -9.50 -23.74 17.54
N LEU A 648 -9.11 -22.46 17.56
CA LEU A 648 -9.20 -21.55 16.42
C LEU A 648 -7.83 -20.93 16.18
N ASP A 649 -7.28 -21.11 14.99
CA ASP A 649 -6.04 -20.51 14.52
C ASP A 649 -6.33 -19.63 13.31
N PHE A 650 -6.34 -18.32 13.50
CA PHE A 650 -6.52 -17.34 12.41
C PHE A 650 -5.21 -16.98 11.69
N ALA A 651 -4.05 -17.51 12.12
CA ALA A 651 -2.81 -17.37 11.37
C ALA A 651 -2.76 -18.38 10.23
N GLY A 652 -3.10 -19.65 10.51
CA GLY A 652 -3.24 -20.70 9.50
C GLY A 652 -4.65 -20.83 8.91
N TYR A 653 -5.64 -20.13 9.47
CA TYR A 653 -7.07 -20.34 9.21
C TYR A 653 -7.47 -21.81 9.37
N VAL A 654 -7.18 -22.36 10.54
CA VAL A 654 -7.47 -23.74 10.92
C VAL A 654 -8.37 -23.74 12.16
N CYS A 655 -9.30 -24.69 12.25
CA CYS A 655 -10.07 -24.92 13.46
C CYS A 655 -10.15 -26.40 13.82
N ASP A 656 -10.27 -26.70 15.11
CA ASP A 656 -10.74 -28.00 15.60
C ASP A 656 -11.93 -27.77 16.51
N TYR A 657 -13.09 -28.22 16.06
CA TYR A 657 -14.25 -28.40 16.91
C TYR A 657 -14.74 -29.84 16.80
N ALA A 658 -15.22 -30.38 17.92
CA ALA A 658 -15.72 -31.73 18.08
C ALA A 658 -14.68 -32.87 17.99
N GLY A 659 -13.38 -32.58 18.21
CA GLY A 659 -12.35 -33.59 18.38
C GLY A 659 -12.04 -34.41 17.13
N LYS A 660 -12.35 -33.86 15.94
CA LYS A 660 -12.08 -34.51 14.64
C LYS A 660 -10.71 -34.12 14.07
N GLY A 661 -9.92 -33.35 14.81
CA GLY A 661 -8.64 -32.84 14.38
C GLY A 661 -8.74 -31.49 13.67
N PRO A 662 -7.60 -30.81 13.51
CA PRO A 662 -7.51 -29.51 12.85
C PRO A 662 -7.94 -29.59 11.39
N ARG A 663 -8.88 -28.73 10.99
CA ARG A 663 -9.40 -28.62 9.62
C ARG A 663 -9.24 -27.19 9.11
N PRO A 664 -8.90 -27.01 7.82
CA PRO A 664 -8.92 -25.69 7.19
C PRO A 664 -10.30 -25.04 7.30
N MET A 665 -10.34 -23.75 7.56
CA MET A 665 -11.56 -22.96 7.62
C MET A 665 -11.47 -21.72 6.74
N ARG A 666 -12.64 -21.18 6.40
CA ARG A 666 -12.75 -19.92 5.66
C ARG A 666 -13.95 -19.10 6.13
N ARG A 667 -13.82 -17.79 6.00
CA ARG A 667 -14.84 -16.80 6.33
C ARG A 667 -15.42 -16.21 5.05
N LEU A 668 -16.73 -16.39 4.85
CA LEU A 668 -17.47 -15.73 3.79
C LEU A 668 -18.20 -14.53 4.36
N LEU A 669 -18.10 -13.41 3.65
CA LEU A 669 -18.97 -12.25 3.85
C LEU A 669 -19.99 -12.24 2.71
N ARG A 670 -21.26 -12.44 3.06
CA ARG A 670 -22.38 -12.77 2.19
C ARG A 670 -22.09 -14.03 1.38
N LYS A 671 -21.55 -13.88 0.18
CA LYS A 671 -21.18 -14.98 -0.73
C LYS A 671 -19.72 -14.95 -1.18
N ARG A 672 -18.93 -13.98 -0.69
CA ARG A 672 -17.55 -13.77 -1.12
C ARG A 672 -16.59 -14.21 -0.03
N VAL A 673 -15.53 -14.93 -0.41
CA VAL A 673 -14.48 -15.34 0.53
C VAL A 673 -13.68 -14.11 0.94
N THR A 674 -13.61 -13.86 2.24
CA THR A 674 -12.78 -12.77 2.80
C THR A 674 -11.46 -13.32 3.29
N HIS A 675 -11.48 -14.45 3.97
CA HIS A 675 -10.29 -15.08 4.56
C HIS A 675 -10.41 -16.59 4.43
N GLU A 676 -9.30 -17.25 4.12
CA GLU A 676 -9.27 -18.69 3.85
C GLU A 676 -7.90 -19.23 4.19
N ALA A 677 -7.85 -20.50 4.60
CA ALA A 677 -6.60 -21.24 4.73
C ALA A 677 -5.84 -21.25 3.39
N PRO A 678 -4.50 -21.18 3.42
CA PRO A 678 -3.72 -21.36 2.20
C PRO A 678 -4.16 -22.64 1.48
N LEU A 679 -4.43 -22.52 0.18
CA LEU A 679 -4.75 -23.69 -0.63
C LEU A 679 -3.53 -24.64 -0.60
N PRO A 680 -3.75 -25.97 -0.46
CA PRO A 680 -2.66 -26.92 -0.59
C PRO A 680 -2.05 -26.75 -1.98
N VAL A 681 -0.77 -26.39 -2.02
CA VAL A 681 -0.04 -26.31 -3.29
C VAL A 681 0.24 -27.74 -3.73
N PHE A 682 -0.32 -28.17 -4.86
CA PHE A 682 0.02 -29.46 -5.45
C PHE A 682 1.47 -29.41 -5.91
N GLU A 683 2.35 -30.14 -5.21
CA GLU A 683 3.78 -30.22 -5.55
C GLU A 683 4.00 -30.72 -7.00
N GLU A 684 3.03 -31.44 -7.56
CA GLU A 684 3.04 -31.92 -8.95
C GLU A 684 2.94 -30.80 -9.99
N LEU A 685 2.36 -29.64 -9.65
CA LEU A 685 2.22 -28.46 -10.54
C LEU A 685 3.40 -27.49 -10.46
N GLN A 686 4.38 -27.74 -9.58
CA GLN A 686 5.56 -26.88 -9.39
C GLN A 686 6.78 -27.30 -10.23
N LYS A 687 6.62 -28.22 -11.19
CA LYS A 687 7.72 -28.73 -12.01
C LYS A 687 7.84 -28.04 -13.35
#